data_AF-A0A258I2A0-F1
#
_entry.id   AF-A0A258I2A0-F1
#
_cell.length_a   1.000
_cell.length_b   1.000
_cell.length_c   1.000
_cell.angle_alpha   90.00
_cell.angle_beta   90.00
_cell.angle_gamma   90.00
#
_symmetry.space_group_name_H-M   'P 1'
#
loop_
_entity.id
_entity.type
_entity.pdbx_description
1 polymer ?
#
loop_
_entity_poly.entity_id
_entity_poly.type
_entity_poly.pdbx_seq_one_letter_code
_entity_poly.pdbx_strand_id
1 'polypeptide(L)'
;MTEVEIFCWGDEMTVISKWLSGGSALALAGSALILPQTAFAQNAPETVSNTVLNETDDRPVIAMGGTVGSYSSSVDPLRGLIRAFEGDLDPYIGRIRAFEGGIDPAMGRIRAFEGDIDPYRGLIRAFWGDLAPVAGEIDPSIGRIRAFTDSFVPSSSEISAAWTLAEQTQDYTQVTSLLNGMISQSAQEWQGQVQQITNSDFKTAVQTPFLAKWNVQLDQPETLAGWALFDRQAFLLDWYDTVLNYSGMDRYDHWMNAVRWTPAITQIQGGGSDAVIGLVDFFAANDADVRSKVVYSGGYTGVNNAHGAAVGSLIVASHDGKGVMGIAPRAKVAAYNPFDSSMTANWADVRAGISAVGSRGASVINLSLGVEGFTLPSEWRDVFKTSAIDSFKDKTIYVIAAGNDGSVQTSNIDMSGALDSTFLIVGSVDPLGRISAFSNTPGTACITVSAKCENTAVFKPGGDKFSNSDYLKESGLLMNRFLVAPGEMLLVSDGAGGVTRMSGTSFAAPLVSGAIALIQDRWPWLKNHPRDVAKIILESAQDLGAPGVDAVYGHGLLDIEAAQSALDFNKLKYYAYDGAAGNKKNGKEVNAKALLAKGVQASWAGSNAYFTAFEEIDSAERDFLIPLSSRLFDQSVNGRAFQSYMYDLFMTWVSGNAGFQGGANGLMPTKPRFASLTDNAKAGIGQSGNGWSYAMKGRFMTRETRFGLQPGFSSSLEVAAPDGFASFAVGSGDGALSIAGNGAMQLSSDFNPLTGGNDPLLGFASGDAHMSAKVKVAPNLRISFGLTNNRRDIENDFRNAPLSEDLISQQRLLGDYEATALNVRFDRSLGERTNVSVALTQLHEARAMLGVRSLSSDDFGKGTVSRSATLSSDTMIGDSLQLFASATVARTSSDRSASFRLAKMTSTAWQVGFAKSNLLGSNDNLRFTLAQPLQVEAGQVEFSSIGVVNRETGERGVITQRFDIADPARRRIRAEAHYGAAMADGKTNLALFSSMETRNVRSDIARWTVGGQFRTRF
;
A
#
# COMPACT_ATOMS: atom_id res chain seq x y z
N MET A 1 10.14 41.12 -49.51
CA MET A 1 8.75 40.82 -49.12
C MET A 1 8.81 40.58 -47.62
N THR A 2 8.45 41.53 -46.76
CA THR A 2 7.08 42.06 -46.50
C THR A 2 6.18 40.95 -45.94
N GLU A 3 5.67 41.01 -44.71
CA GLU A 3 5.66 42.11 -43.72
C GLU A 3 5.88 41.64 -42.27
N VAL A 4 6.25 42.61 -41.43
CA VAL A 4 6.22 42.55 -39.97
C VAL A 4 5.67 43.89 -39.52
N GLU A 5 4.60 43.90 -38.72
CA GLU A 5 4.21 45.08 -37.93
C GLU A 5 4.57 44.86 -36.46
N ILE A 6 4.92 45.98 -35.82
CA ILE A 6 5.43 46.08 -34.45
C ILE A 6 4.69 47.23 -33.79
N PHE A 7 4.28 47.04 -32.54
CA PHE A 7 4.16 48.17 -31.62
C PHE A 7 5.06 47.95 -30.40
N CYS A 8 6.17 48.69 -30.39
CA CYS A 8 6.99 48.94 -29.21
C CYS A 8 6.50 50.22 -28.50
N TRP A 9 6.98 50.40 -27.28
CA TRP A 9 7.79 51.52 -26.75
C TRP A 9 8.37 50.94 -25.43
N GLY A 10 9.57 51.23 -24.94
CA GLY A 10 10.43 52.42 -25.01
C GLY A 10 10.81 52.75 -23.55
N ASP A 11 12.02 53.18 -23.15
CA ASP A 11 13.28 53.53 -23.82
C ASP A 11 14.41 53.48 -22.75
N GLU A 12 15.72 53.44 -23.02
CA GLU A 12 16.53 53.42 -24.25
C GLU A 12 17.75 52.45 -24.00
N MET A 13 18.93 52.40 -24.65
CA MET A 13 19.64 53.30 -25.58
C MET A 13 20.50 52.52 -26.61
N THR A 14 21.02 53.25 -27.59
CA THR A 14 21.81 52.90 -28.77
C THR A 14 23.35 52.74 -28.56
N VAL A 15 24.25 52.33 -29.47
CA VAL A 15 24.35 51.55 -30.77
C VAL A 15 25.88 51.44 -31.09
N ILE A 16 26.36 50.44 -31.87
CA ILE A 16 27.34 50.57 -33.01
C ILE A 16 27.95 49.21 -33.51
N SER A 17 27.83 48.99 -34.83
CA SER A 17 28.55 48.11 -35.80
C SER A 17 29.13 46.70 -35.49
N LYS A 18 28.46 45.70 -36.08
CA LYS A 18 28.94 44.63 -37.01
C LYS A 18 30.46 44.32 -37.23
N TRP A 19 30.72 43.00 -37.31
CA TRP A 19 31.57 42.25 -38.27
C TRP A 19 33.09 42.50 -38.36
N LEU A 20 33.88 41.48 -38.00
CA LEU A 20 34.41 40.51 -38.98
C LEU A 20 34.91 39.20 -38.32
N SER A 21 35.26 38.22 -39.15
CA SER A 21 35.56 36.82 -38.80
C SER A 21 37.00 36.52 -38.39
N GLY A 22 37.20 35.56 -37.47
CA GLY A 22 38.31 34.59 -37.59
C GLY A 22 39.12 34.28 -36.32
N GLY A 23 39.21 32.97 -36.00
CA GLY A 23 40.46 32.38 -35.47
C GLY A 23 40.75 32.38 -33.96
N SER A 24 40.21 31.36 -33.27
CA SER A 24 40.95 30.49 -32.33
C SER A 24 41.56 30.97 -30.98
N ALA A 25 41.55 30.02 -30.04
CA ALA A 25 42.45 29.85 -28.88
C ALA A 25 42.19 30.54 -27.51
N LEU A 26 42.48 29.74 -26.49
CA LEU A 26 42.21 29.83 -25.04
C LEU A 26 43.00 30.90 -24.26
N ALA A 27 42.37 31.54 -23.26
CA ALA A 27 42.78 31.59 -21.83
C ALA A 27 41.72 32.39 -21.02
N LEU A 28 41.25 32.07 -19.80
CA LEU A 28 41.80 31.58 -18.51
C LEU A 28 42.43 32.63 -17.57
N ALA A 29 41.59 33.43 -16.90
CA ALA A 29 41.75 34.03 -15.54
C ALA A 29 40.45 34.82 -15.19
N GLY A 30 40.04 35.09 -13.94
CA GLY A 30 40.54 34.68 -12.62
C GLY A 30 40.22 35.75 -11.54
N SER A 31 39.97 35.35 -10.28
CA SER A 31 39.78 36.22 -9.07
C SER A 31 38.44 37.01 -8.96
N ALA A 32 37.91 37.39 -7.79
CA ALA A 32 38.08 36.96 -6.37
C ALA A 32 36.97 37.58 -5.47
N LEU A 33 37.13 37.49 -4.13
CA LEU A 33 36.27 38.00 -3.01
C LEU A 33 34.99 37.18 -2.74
N ILE A 34 34.69 36.61 -1.56
CA ILE A 34 34.94 36.90 -0.12
C ILE A 34 33.95 37.91 0.49
N LEU A 35 33.02 37.41 1.33
CA LEU A 35 32.83 37.78 2.75
C LEU A 35 31.83 36.81 3.45
N PRO A 36 31.93 36.54 4.77
CA PRO A 36 31.04 35.60 5.49
C PRO A 36 30.07 36.30 6.46
N GLN A 37 28.94 35.64 6.77
CA GLN A 37 28.16 35.85 8.01
C GLN A 37 27.56 34.52 8.53
N THR A 38 27.12 34.52 9.79
CA THR A 38 27.01 33.32 10.63
C THR A 38 25.65 33.16 11.34
N ALA A 39 25.24 31.90 11.52
CA ALA A 39 24.30 31.40 12.54
C ALA A 39 22.85 31.92 12.54
N PHE A 40 21.88 31.00 12.62
CA PHE A 40 21.31 30.56 13.91
C PHE A 40 20.62 29.18 13.71
N ALA A 41 20.14 28.54 14.78
CA ALA A 41 19.63 27.17 14.77
C ALA A 41 18.27 27.07 15.49
N GLN A 42 17.49 26.00 15.23
CA GLN A 42 16.87 25.13 16.25
C GLN A 42 16.02 23.97 15.67
N ASN A 43 16.15 22.81 16.31
CA ASN A 43 15.12 21.82 16.72
C ASN A 43 14.09 21.25 15.69
N ALA A 44 14.41 20.07 15.16
CA ALA A 44 13.76 18.74 15.37
C ALA A 44 12.44 18.60 16.20
N PRO A 45 11.81 17.40 16.28
CA PRO A 45 11.36 16.49 15.20
C PRO A 45 9.95 15.87 15.48
N GLU A 46 9.32 15.12 14.55
CA GLU A 46 8.39 14.01 14.89
C GLU A 46 8.06 13.07 13.71
N THR A 47 7.56 11.86 13.99
CA THR A 47 7.47 10.73 13.03
C THR A 47 6.27 9.78 13.26
N VAL A 48 5.50 9.45 12.21
CA VAL A 48 4.52 8.32 12.20
C VAL A 48 4.41 7.73 10.78
N SER A 49 4.26 6.39 10.65
CA SER A 49 4.00 5.67 9.38
C SER A 49 3.19 4.39 9.64
N ASN A 50 2.34 3.96 8.69
CA ASN A 50 1.54 2.72 8.72
C ASN A 50 1.43 2.11 7.30
N THR A 51 1.16 0.80 7.17
CA THR A 51 0.96 0.10 5.88
C THR A 51 0.15 -1.19 6.07
N VAL A 52 -0.64 -1.62 5.08
CA VAL A 52 -1.40 -2.89 5.01
C VAL A 52 -1.51 -3.36 3.55
N LEU A 53 -1.39 -4.66 3.26
CA LEU A 53 -1.83 -5.38 2.03
C LEU A 53 -1.92 -6.90 2.30
N ASN A 54 -2.70 -7.63 1.49
CA ASN A 54 -2.76 -9.10 1.35
C ASN A 54 -2.43 -9.47 -0.13
N GLU A 55 -2.20 -10.70 -0.60
CA GLU A 55 -2.53 -12.05 -0.11
C GLU A 55 -1.56 -13.15 -0.67
N THR A 56 -1.76 -14.42 -0.26
CA THR A 56 -1.19 -15.69 -0.80
C THR A 56 0.33 -15.95 -0.74
N ASP A 57 0.87 -16.32 0.44
CA ASP A 57 1.90 -17.39 0.63
C ASP A 57 1.96 -17.75 2.14
N ASP A 58 1.92 -19.03 2.50
CA ASP A 58 1.85 -19.50 3.90
C ASP A 58 3.23 -19.45 4.59
N ARG A 59 3.75 -18.25 4.85
CA ARG A 59 5.04 -18.07 5.54
C ARG A 59 5.06 -16.92 6.55
N PRO A 60 5.57 -17.16 7.78
CA PRO A 60 5.66 -16.14 8.83
C PRO A 60 6.43 -14.88 8.40
N VAL A 61 5.78 -13.73 8.54
CA VAL A 61 6.31 -12.42 8.09
C VAL A 61 7.21 -11.76 9.15
N ILE A 62 8.53 -11.86 8.96
CA ILE A 62 9.52 -11.33 9.93
C ILE A 62 9.77 -9.81 9.78
N ALA A 63 9.08 -9.01 10.60
CA ALA A 63 9.31 -7.57 10.73
C ALA A 63 10.05 -7.19 12.03
N MET A 64 11.06 -6.31 11.95
CA MET A 64 11.91 -5.95 13.11
C MET A 64 11.45 -4.71 13.90
N GLY A 65 10.29 -4.13 13.58
CA GLY A 65 9.75 -2.95 14.24
C GLY A 65 8.73 -2.19 13.39
N GLY A 66 7.48 -2.07 13.85
CA GLY A 66 6.45 -1.23 13.20
C GLY A 66 5.02 -1.58 13.60
N THR A 67 4.04 -0.95 12.94
CA THR A 67 2.67 -1.48 12.86
C THR A 67 2.61 -2.49 11.71
N VAL A 68 2.12 -3.71 11.95
CA VAL A 68 1.97 -4.76 10.93
C VAL A 68 0.50 -5.17 10.82
N GLY A 69 0.02 -5.34 9.59
CA GLY A 69 -1.35 -5.75 9.27
C GLY A 69 -1.36 -6.89 8.26
N SER A 70 -2.02 -8.01 8.60
CA SER A 70 -2.32 -9.15 7.73
C SER A 70 -3.83 -9.39 7.71
N TYR A 71 -4.39 -9.88 6.60
CA TYR A 71 -5.82 -10.21 6.47
C TYR A 71 -6.05 -11.72 6.30
N SER A 72 -5.04 -12.56 5.99
CA SER A 72 -5.24 -14.03 5.91
C SER A 72 -3.96 -14.88 6.04
N SER A 73 -2.92 -14.42 6.76
CA SER A 73 -1.68 -15.20 6.91
C SER A 73 -0.85 -14.85 8.14
N SER A 74 -0.12 -15.87 8.64
CA SER A 74 0.71 -15.83 9.85
C SER A 74 1.86 -14.82 9.85
N VAL A 75 2.18 -14.27 11.03
CA VAL A 75 3.10 -13.13 11.17
C VAL A 75 4.04 -13.32 12.39
N ASP A 76 5.36 -13.33 12.14
CA ASP A 76 6.44 -13.52 13.15
C ASP A 76 7.33 -12.26 13.29
N PRO A 77 6.82 -11.13 13.82
CA PRO A 77 7.62 -9.92 13.95
C PRO A 77 8.39 -9.87 15.28
N LEU A 78 9.70 -9.71 15.19
CA LEU A 78 10.62 -9.59 16.32
C LEU A 78 10.19 -8.53 17.36
N ARG A 79 9.64 -7.38 16.91
CA ARG A 79 8.98 -6.36 17.76
C ARG A 79 7.91 -5.57 16.99
N GLY A 80 6.79 -5.17 17.62
CA GLY A 80 5.82 -4.26 16.96
C GLY A 80 4.45 -4.05 17.62
N LEU A 81 3.57 -3.37 16.87
CA LEU A 81 2.11 -3.31 17.07
C LEU A 81 1.44 -4.13 15.96
N ILE A 82 0.86 -5.28 16.29
CA ILE A 82 0.42 -6.28 15.32
C ILE A 82 -1.11 -6.23 15.15
N ARG A 83 -1.60 -6.51 13.94
CA ARG A 83 -3.00 -6.79 13.61
C ARG A 83 -3.03 -7.94 12.60
N ALA A 84 -3.71 -9.03 12.91
CA ALA A 84 -4.09 -10.07 11.96
C ALA A 84 -5.62 -10.20 11.89
N PHE A 85 -6.14 -10.73 10.78
CA PHE A 85 -7.53 -11.15 10.67
C PHE A 85 -7.59 -12.68 10.79
N GLU A 86 -6.89 -13.45 9.94
CA GLU A 86 -6.69 -14.91 10.16
C GLU A 86 -5.18 -15.26 10.22
N GLY A 87 -4.81 -16.23 11.08
CA GLY A 87 -3.52 -16.94 11.06
C GLY A 87 -2.59 -16.74 12.27
N ASP A 88 -1.76 -17.75 12.57
CA ASP A 88 -0.94 -17.84 13.79
C ASP A 88 0.16 -16.75 13.93
N LEU A 89 0.53 -16.43 15.19
CA LEU A 89 1.43 -15.31 15.56
C LEU A 89 2.48 -15.69 16.64
N ASP A 90 3.78 -15.65 16.29
CA ASP A 90 4.92 -16.04 17.16
C ASP A 90 5.92 -14.88 17.51
N PRO A 91 5.48 -13.69 17.99
CA PRO A 91 6.37 -12.51 18.14
C PRO A 91 7.13 -12.39 19.46
N TYR A 92 8.43 -12.11 19.39
CA TYR A 92 9.30 -12.04 20.58
C TYR A 92 8.95 -10.91 21.59
N ILE A 93 8.68 -9.65 21.17
CA ILE A 93 8.22 -8.57 22.10
C ILE A 93 7.24 -7.57 21.45
N GLY A 94 5.94 -7.52 21.84
CA GLY A 94 4.98 -6.62 21.15
C GLY A 94 3.68 -6.20 21.85
N ARG A 95 2.86 -5.40 21.12
CA ARG A 95 1.43 -5.19 21.37
C ARG A 95 0.64 -5.86 20.24
N ILE A 96 -0.28 -6.77 20.54
CA ILE A 96 -0.91 -7.66 19.55
C ILE A 96 -2.42 -7.37 19.42
N ARG A 97 -2.96 -7.53 18.21
CA ARG A 97 -4.37 -7.78 17.90
C ARG A 97 -4.48 -8.92 16.87
N ALA A 98 -5.49 -9.77 17.00
CA ALA A 98 -5.83 -10.82 16.04
C ALA A 98 -7.37 -10.95 15.94
N PHE A 99 -7.90 -11.60 14.90
CA PHE A 99 -9.32 -11.96 14.82
C PHE A 99 -9.49 -13.48 14.95
N GLU A 100 -8.79 -14.30 14.17
CA GLU A 100 -8.64 -15.75 14.31
C GLU A 100 -7.14 -16.17 14.26
N GLY A 101 -6.74 -17.18 15.03
CA GLY A 101 -5.41 -17.81 14.97
C GLY A 101 -4.68 -17.94 16.32
N GLY A 102 -3.76 -18.90 16.45
CA GLY A 102 -2.99 -19.17 17.67
C GLY A 102 -1.83 -18.18 17.92
N ILE A 103 -1.48 -17.94 19.19
CA ILE A 103 -0.56 -16.84 19.57
C ILE A 103 0.45 -17.27 20.66
N ASP A 104 1.74 -17.43 20.31
CA ASP A 104 2.86 -17.79 21.21
C ASP A 104 3.95 -16.69 21.29
N PRO A 105 3.84 -15.69 22.19
CA PRO A 105 4.79 -14.58 22.27
C PRO A 105 5.57 -14.54 23.59
N ALA A 106 6.90 -14.36 23.48
CA ALA A 106 7.76 -14.32 24.67
C ALA A 106 7.44 -13.14 25.63
N MET A 107 7.15 -11.92 25.15
CA MET A 107 6.68 -10.81 26.02
C MET A 107 5.69 -9.83 25.36
N GLY A 108 4.61 -9.39 26.02
CA GLY A 108 3.75 -8.36 25.40
C GLY A 108 2.46 -7.87 26.09
N ARG A 109 1.62 -7.16 25.32
CA ARG A 109 0.19 -6.91 25.63
C ARG A 109 -0.71 -7.36 24.46
N ILE A 110 -1.74 -8.17 24.71
CA ILE A 110 -2.46 -8.93 23.66
C ILE A 110 -3.95 -8.49 23.54
N ARG A 111 -4.61 -8.76 22.40
CA ARG A 111 -6.05 -8.57 22.09
C ARG A 111 -6.53 -9.48 20.93
N ALA A 112 -6.81 -10.77 21.17
CA ALA A 112 -7.43 -11.65 20.16
C ALA A 112 -8.96 -11.47 20.10
N PHE A 113 -9.61 -12.04 19.07
CA PHE A 113 -11.06 -12.27 19.03
C PHE A 113 -11.36 -13.77 19.16
N GLU A 114 -10.60 -14.64 18.50
CA GLU A 114 -10.70 -16.11 18.57
C GLU A 114 -9.31 -16.75 18.37
N GLY A 115 -9.03 -17.88 19.05
CA GLY A 115 -7.76 -18.63 18.98
C GLY A 115 -6.96 -18.73 20.29
N ASP A 116 -6.15 -19.78 20.42
CA ASP A 116 -5.39 -20.14 21.64
C ASP A 116 -4.18 -19.22 21.90
N ILE A 117 -3.81 -19.02 23.18
CA ILE A 117 -2.74 -18.06 23.56
C ILE A 117 -1.83 -18.61 24.67
N ASP A 118 -0.54 -18.84 24.38
CA ASP A 118 0.49 -19.26 25.35
C ASP A 118 1.69 -18.28 25.39
N PRO A 119 1.69 -17.27 26.31
CA PRO A 119 2.74 -16.26 26.38
C PRO A 119 3.66 -16.39 27.60
N TYR A 120 4.97 -16.24 27.40
CA TYR A 120 5.94 -16.39 28.50
C TYR A 120 5.80 -15.29 29.59
N ARG A 121 5.52 -14.01 29.24
CA ARG A 121 5.08 -12.93 30.18
C ARG A 121 4.27 -11.80 29.50
N GLY A 122 3.05 -11.48 29.94
CA GLY A 122 2.30 -10.35 29.34
C GLY A 122 1.05 -9.86 30.08
N LEU A 123 0.30 -8.97 29.42
CA LEU A 123 -0.99 -8.41 29.87
C LEU A 123 -2.04 -8.59 28.76
N ILE A 124 -3.00 -9.50 28.97
CA ILE A 124 -3.75 -10.20 27.91
C ILE A 124 -5.20 -9.70 27.78
N ARG A 125 -5.78 -9.87 26.59
CA ARG A 125 -7.21 -9.75 26.25
C ARG A 125 -7.53 -10.72 25.10
N ALA A 126 -8.68 -11.39 25.15
CA ALA A 126 -9.22 -12.29 24.12
C ALA A 126 -10.76 -12.30 24.21
N PHE A 127 -11.48 -12.80 23.20
CA PHE A 127 -12.95 -12.89 23.20
C PHE A 127 -13.43 -14.36 23.18
N TRP A 128 -12.74 -15.25 22.45
CA TRP A 128 -12.77 -16.73 22.53
C TRP A 128 -11.34 -17.30 22.54
N GLY A 129 -11.17 -18.58 22.92
CA GLY A 129 -9.89 -19.31 22.96
C GLY A 129 -9.35 -19.62 24.36
N ASP A 130 -8.46 -20.61 24.46
CA ASP A 130 -7.95 -21.13 25.75
C ASP A 130 -6.74 -20.33 26.29
N LEU A 131 -6.47 -20.40 27.61
CA LEU A 131 -5.49 -19.55 28.31
C LEU A 131 -4.62 -20.32 29.33
N ALA A 132 -3.39 -20.68 28.96
CA ALA A 132 -2.53 -21.58 29.76
C ALA A 132 -1.05 -21.11 29.96
N PRO A 133 -0.78 -19.90 30.47
CA PRO A 133 0.58 -19.34 30.56
C PRO A 133 1.52 -20.14 31.49
N VAL A 134 2.67 -20.55 30.98
CA VAL A 134 3.62 -21.45 31.69
C VAL A 134 4.18 -20.89 33.02
N ALA A 135 4.36 -19.57 33.18
CA ALA A 135 4.81 -18.97 34.45
C ALA A 135 4.56 -17.45 34.63
N GLY A 136 3.53 -17.05 35.38
CA GLY A 136 3.31 -15.66 35.80
C GLY A 136 2.15 -15.47 36.78
N GLU A 137 2.12 -14.34 37.49
CA GLU A 137 1.03 -13.95 38.40
C GLU A 137 0.15 -12.88 37.74
N ILE A 138 -1.18 -13.01 37.87
CA ILE A 138 -2.17 -12.17 37.17
C ILE A 138 -2.57 -10.99 38.06
N ASP A 139 -1.96 -9.82 37.84
CA ASP A 139 -2.34 -8.57 38.53
C ASP A 139 -3.78 -8.14 38.14
N PRO A 140 -4.72 -7.99 39.09
CA PRO A 140 -6.13 -7.75 38.74
C PRO A 140 -6.49 -6.30 38.38
N SER A 141 -5.56 -5.34 38.50
CA SER A 141 -5.93 -3.97 38.87
C SER A 141 -6.62 -3.11 37.79
N ILE A 142 -6.32 -3.25 36.49
CA ILE A 142 -6.97 -2.42 35.44
C ILE A 142 -7.24 -3.18 34.12
N GLY A 143 -8.49 -3.64 33.96
CA GLY A 143 -9.10 -3.86 32.63
C GLY A 143 -9.11 -5.29 32.09
N ARG A 144 -9.87 -6.17 32.78
CA ARG A 144 -10.34 -7.48 32.30
C ARG A 144 -11.12 -7.36 30.99
N ILE A 145 -11.02 -8.33 30.07
CA ILE A 145 -12.14 -8.70 29.19
C ILE A 145 -12.89 -9.85 29.86
N ARG A 146 -14.21 -9.83 29.71
CA ARG A 146 -15.13 -10.91 30.08
C ARG A 146 -16.13 -11.06 28.94
N ALA A 147 -15.90 -12.05 28.09
CA ALA A 147 -16.96 -12.66 27.30
C ALA A 147 -17.35 -13.96 28.00
N PHE A 148 -18.51 -14.52 27.65
CA PHE A 148 -18.87 -15.86 28.08
C PHE A 148 -17.98 -16.86 27.33
N THR A 149 -17.24 -17.69 28.08
CA THR A 149 -16.22 -18.63 27.55
C THR A 149 -16.84 -19.86 26.88
N ASP A 150 -15.99 -20.77 26.39
CA ASP A 150 -16.33 -22.16 26.05
C ASP A 150 -16.88 -23.00 27.21
N SER A 151 -17.15 -22.42 28.39
CA SER A 151 -18.00 -23.03 29.42
C SER A 151 -19.49 -22.70 29.21
N PHE A 152 -19.79 -21.54 28.62
CA PHE A 152 -21.16 -21.07 28.40
C PHE A 152 -21.83 -21.75 27.19
N VAL A 153 -21.12 -21.95 26.08
CA VAL A 153 -21.69 -22.62 24.89
C VAL A 153 -22.08 -24.09 25.17
N PRO A 154 -21.25 -24.90 25.86
CA PRO A 154 -21.70 -26.16 26.45
C PRO A 154 -22.90 -25.97 27.37
N SER A 155 -22.89 -25.02 28.32
CA SER A 155 -24.05 -24.81 29.19
C SER A 155 -25.34 -24.48 28.42
N SER A 156 -25.28 -23.68 27.34
CA SER A 156 -26.46 -23.32 26.55
C SER A 156 -26.96 -24.48 25.70
N SER A 157 -26.07 -25.34 25.18
CA SER A 157 -26.44 -26.53 24.44
C SER A 157 -26.94 -27.65 25.36
N GLU A 158 -26.37 -27.81 26.56
CA GLU A 158 -26.87 -28.65 27.65
C GLU A 158 -28.27 -28.19 28.12
N ILE A 159 -28.47 -26.89 28.35
CA ILE A 159 -29.78 -26.33 28.70
C ILE A 159 -30.78 -26.61 27.56
N SER A 160 -30.43 -26.32 26.31
CA SER A 160 -31.32 -26.57 25.15
C SER A 160 -31.65 -28.06 24.98
N ALA A 161 -30.70 -28.96 25.21
CA ALA A 161 -30.91 -30.40 25.15
C ALA A 161 -31.79 -30.89 26.31
N ALA A 162 -31.51 -30.45 27.55
CA ALA A 162 -32.32 -30.75 28.73
C ALA A 162 -33.75 -30.23 28.58
N TRP A 163 -33.97 -29.04 28.02
CA TRP A 163 -35.29 -28.47 27.75
C TRP A 163 -36.03 -29.22 26.64
N THR A 164 -35.30 -29.72 25.63
CA THR A 164 -35.88 -30.57 24.58
C THR A 164 -36.31 -31.94 25.11
N LEU A 165 -35.60 -32.48 26.11
CA LEU A 165 -36.01 -33.69 26.84
C LEU A 165 -37.16 -33.42 27.81
N ALA A 166 -37.10 -32.31 28.55
CA ALA A 166 -38.10 -31.89 29.54
C ALA A 166 -39.50 -31.76 28.94
N GLU A 167 -39.62 -31.34 27.69
CA GLU A 167 -40.91 -31.24 26.99
C GLU A 167 -41.47 -32.61 26.58
N GLN A 168 -40.62 -33.64 26.46
CA GLN A 168 -41.04 -35.03 26.23
C GLN A 168 -41.38 -35.75 27.55
N THR A 169 -40.67 -35.45 28.64
CA THR A 169 -40.86 -36.08 29.96
C THR A 169 -41.86 -35.33 30.86
N GLN A 170 -42.12 -34.06 30.56
CA GLN A 170 -42.79 -33.08 31.41
C GLN A 170 -42.08 -32.83 32.77
N ASP A 171 -40.77 -33.06 32.84
CA ASP A 171 -39.92 -32.74 34.00
C ASP A 171 -38.84 -31.69 33.64
N TYR A 172 -39.01 -30.48 34.16
CA TYR A 172 -38.15 -29.32 33.92
C TYR A 172 -37.12 -29.10 35.03
N THR A 173 -37.02 -30.00 36.02
CA THR A 173 -36.14 -29.86 37.20
C THR A 173 -34.66 -29.78 36.80
N GLN A 174 -34.24 -30.50 35.75
CA GLN A 174 -32.89 -30.39 35.21
C GLN A 174 -32.65 -29.03 34.54
N VAL A 175 -33.67 -28.47 33.88
CA VAL A 175 -33.58 -27.18 33.18
C VAL A 175 -33.44 -26.03 34.19
N THR A 176 -34.27 -25.98 35.24
CA THR A 176 -34.15 -24.96 36.29
C THR A 176 -32.83 -25.10 37.05
N SER A 177 -32.31 -26.31 37.25
CA SER A 177 -30.98 -26.54 37.84
C SER A 177 -29.85 -25.91 36.99
N LEU A 178 -29.82 -26.20 35.69
CA LEU A 178 -28.82 -25.65 34.77
C LEU A 178 -28.95 -24.13 34.61
N LEU A 179 -30.16 -23.59 34.55
CA LEU A 179 -30.43 -22.15 34.51
C LEU A 179 -29.94 -21.44 35.79
N ASN A 180 -30.19 -22.01 36.97
CA ASN A 180 -29.61 -21.49 38.22
C ASN A 180 -28.07 -21.53 38.21
N GLY A 181 -27.46 -22.55 37.60
CA GLY A 181 -26.02 -22.62 37.36
C GLY A 181 -25.49 -21.48 36.50
N MET A 182 -26.06 -21.30 35.30
CA MET A 182 -25.75 -20.22 34.36
C MET A 182 -25.87 -18.84 35.01
N ILE A 183 -26.96 -18.60 35.74
CA ILE A 183 -27.22 -17.34 36.45
C ILE A 183 -26.21 -17.13 37.59
N SER A 184 -25.86 -18.18 38.34
CA SER A 184 -24.89 -18.08 39.44
C SER A 184 -23.47 -17.80 38.95
N GLN A 185 -23.05 -18.44 37.86
CA GLN A 185 -21.79 -18.15 37.17
C GLN A 185 -21.77 -16.70 36.66
N SER A 186 -22.85 -16.27 36.00
CA SER A 186 -23.00 -14.89 35.53
C SER A 186 -22.89 -13.89 36.68
N ALA A 187 -23.54 -14.14 37.82
CA ALA A 187 -23.47 -13.28 39.00
C ALA A 187 -22.04 -13.18 39.55
N GLN A 188 -21.33 -14.31 39.69
CA GLN A 188 -19.92 -14.33 40.13
C GLN A 188 -19.01 -13.51 39.20
N GLU A 189 -19.28 -13.54 37.90
CA GLU A 189 -18.42 -12.93 36.87
C GLU A 189 -18.73 -11.45 36.60
N TRP A 190 -19.97 -11.01 36.87
CA TRP A 190 -20.48 -9.69 36.49
C TRP A 190 -20.94 -8.78 37.64
N GLN A 191 -21.12 -9.29 38.86
CA GLN A 191 -21.54 -8.50 40.04
C GLN A 191 -20.73 -7.20 40.21
N GLY A 192 -19.41 -7.24 40.03
CA GLY A 192 -18.56 -6.06 40.21
C GLY A 192 -18.87 -4.94 39.22
N GLN A 193 -19.00 -5.26 37.93
CA GLN A 193 -19.32 -4.30 36.86
C GLN A 193 -20.76 -3.80 36.98
N VAL A 194 -21.72 -4.70 37.24
CA VAL A 194 -23.12 -4.32 37.47
C VAL A 194 -23.25 -3.36 38.64
N GLN A 195 -22.55 -3.62 39.75
CA GLN A 195 -22.60 -2.75 40.92
C GLN A 195 -21.92 -1.39 40.68
N GLN A 196 -20.86 -1.33 39.88
CA GLN A 196 -20.23 -0.06 39.47
C GLN A 196 -21.13 0.77 38.53
N ILE A 197 -21.90 0.13 37.65
CA ILE A 197 -22.74 0.81 36.64
C ILE A 197 -24.11 1.20 37.21
N THR A 198 -24.72 0.34 38.02
CA THR A 198 -26.12 0.48 38.49
C THR A 198 -26.28 0.86 39.96
N ASN A 199 -25.18 0.86 40.74
CA ASN A 199 -25.19 0.93 42.21
C ASN A 199 -26.04 -0.16 42.91
N SER A 200 -26.40 -1.22 42.19
CA SER A 200 -27.28 -2.31 42.65
C SER A 200 -26.59 -3.67 42.47
N ASP A 201 -27.08 -4.72 43.12
CA ASP A 201 -26.55 -6.08 42.91
C ASP A 201 -27.06 -6.73 41.62
N PHE A 202 -26.37 -7.78 41.16
CA PHE A 202 -26.69 -8.53 39.95
C PHE A 202 -28.10 -9.13 39.99
N LYS A 203 -28.58 -9.54 41.19
CA LYS A 203 -29.91 -10.09 41.33
C LYS A 203 -30.99 -9.04 41.07
N THR A 204 -30.80 -7.84 41.59
CA THR A 204 -31.76 -6.73 41.52
C THR A 204 -31.73 -6.03 40.15
N ALA A 205 -30.53 -5.84 39.58
CA ALA A 205 -30.36 -5.13 38.32
C ALA A 205 -30.48 -6.00 37.06
N VAL A 206 -30.20 -7.31 37.15
CA VAL A 206 -30.13 -8.21 35.98
C VAL A 206 -31.09 -9.38 36.13
N GLN A 207 -30.91 -10.24 37.15
CA GLN A 207 -31.66 -11.50 37.25
C GLN A 207 -33.18 -11.28 37.38
N THR A 208 -33.63 -10.47 38.33
CA THR A 208 -35.05 -10.28 38.62
C THR A 208 -35.79 -9.59 37.45
N PRO A 209 -35.29 -8.49 36.85
CA PRO A 209 -35.91 -7.89 35.67
C PRO A 209 -35.96 -8.85 34.48
N PHE A 210 -34.90 -9.64 34.25
CA PHE A 210 -34.83 -10.58 33.15
C PHE A 210 -35.82 -11.75 33.28
N LEU A 211 -35.86 -12.41 34.44
CA LEU A 211 -36.80 -13.51 34.68
C LEU A 211 -38.26 -13.02 34.63
N ALA A 212 -38.52 -11.78 35.06
CA ALA A 212 -39.83 -11.14 34.90
C ALA A 212 -40.19 -10.84 33.43
N LYS A 213 -39.24 -10.37 32.60
CA LYS A 213 -39.42 -10.17 31.15
C LYS A 213 -39.92 -11.44 30.45
N TRP A 214 -39.41 -12.60 30.85
CA TRP A 214 -39.73 -13.91 30.28
C TRP A 214 -40.74 -14.73 31.08
N ASN A 215 -41.35 -14.17 32.13
CA ASN A 215 -42.31 -14.85 33.03
C ASN A 215 -41.78 -16.18 33.64
N VAL A 216 -40.46 -16.30 33.85
CA VAL A 216 -39.83 -17.51 34.41
C VAL A 216 -39.76 -17.44 35.93
N GLN A 217 -40.23 -18.50 36.59
CA GLN A 217 -40.09 -18.70 38.03
C GLN A 217 -39.25 -19.97 38.28
N LEU A 218 -38.00 -19.80 38.69
CA LEU A 218 -37.03 -20.91 38.81
C LEU A 218 -37.36 -21.90 39.95
N ASP A 219 -38.28 -21.52 40.83
CA ASP A 219 -38.90 -22.33 41.89
C ASP A 219 -40.22 -23.01 41.46
N GLN A 220 -40.73 -22.68 40.27
CA GLN A 220 -41.89 -23.31 39.60
C GLN A 220 -41.49 -23.75 38.18
N PRO A 221 -40.81 -24.91 38.03
CA PRO A 221 -40.27 -25.38 36.76
C PRO A 221 -41.31 -25.50 35.63
N GLU A 222 -42.58 -25.66 35.97
CA GLU A 222 -43.73 -25.64 35.04
C GLU A 222 -43.85 -24.34 34.22
N THR A 223 -43.24 -23.22 34.66
CA THR A 223 -43.20 -21.96 33.89
C THR A 223 -42.35 -22.04 32.61
N LEU A 224 -41.52 -23.09 32.48
CA LEU A 224 -40.68 -23.35 31.30
C LEU A 224 -41.38 -24.21 30.21
N ALA A 225 -42.62 -24.64 30.43
CA ALA A 225 -43.30 -25.63 29.59
C ALA A 225 -44.01 -25.02 28.37
N GLY A 226 -44.00 -25.74 27.25
CA GLY A 226 -44.75 -25.39 26.03
C GLY A 226 -44.12 -24.29 25.19
N TRP A 227 -42.86 -23.93 25.44
CA TRP A 227 -42.12 -22.89 24.69
C TRP A 227 -41.67 -23.46 23.34
N ALA A 228 -41.69 -22.69 22.25
CA ALA A 228 -41.09 -23.16 21.00
C ALA A 228 -39.56 -23.27 21.11
N LEU A 229 -38.93 -24.07 20.24
CA LEU A 229 -37.45 -24.17 20.20
C LEU A 229 -36.80 -22.79 20.02
N PHE A 230 -37.41 -21.93 19.19
CA PHE A 230 -37.01 -20.55 18.99
C PHE A 230 -37.05 -19.73 20.28
N ASP A 231 -38.14 -19.79 21.06
CA ASP A 231 -38.29 -19.00 22.30
C ASP A 231 -37.22 -19.35 23.33
N ARG A 232 -36.87 -20.64 23.44
CA ARG A 232 -35.80 -21.15 24.33
C ARG A 232 -34.42 -20.63 23.91
N GLN A 233 -34.16 -20.59 22.61
CA GLN A 233 -32.91 -20.06 22.05
C GLN A 233 -32.84 -18.53 22.19
N ALA A 234 -33.95 -17.83 21.92
CA ALA A 234 -34.09 -16.40 22.10
C ALA A 234 -33.91 -15.98 23.57
N PHE A 235 -34.41 -16.76 24.54
CA PHE A 235 -34.16 -16.55 25.97
C PHE A 235 -32.66 -16.65 26.32
N LEU A 236 -31.95 -17.67 25.81
CA LEU A 236 -30.52 -17.83 26.09
C LEU A 236 -29.67 -16.72 25.44
N LEU A 237 -30.03 -16.29 24.23
CA LEU A 237 -29.41 -15.17 23.54
C LEU A 237 -29.71 -13.83 24.22
N ASP A 238 -30.95 -13.61 24.68
CA ASP A 238 -31.36 -12.42 25.41
C ASP A 238 -30.71 -12.35 26.81
N TRP A 239 -30.38 -13.49 27.44
CA TRP A 239 -29.57 -13.50 28.68
C TRP A 239 -28.15 -12.99 28.41
N TYR A 240 -27.49 -13.54 27.39
CA TYR A 240 -26.19 -13.07 26.89
C TYR A 240 -26.24 -11.57 26.55
N ASP A 241 -27.28 -11.14 25.83
CA ASP A 241 -27.52 -9.76 25.44
C ASP A 241 -28.03 -8.84 26.57
N THR A 242 -28.43 -9.38 27.72
CA THR A 242 -28.70 -8.57 28.92
C THR A 242 -27.41 -8.37 29.73
N VAL A 243 -26.64 -9.45 29.92
CA VAL A 243 -25.42 -9.44 30.76
C VAL A 243 -24.27 -8.65 30.13
N LEU A 244 -24.07 -8.73 28.80
CA LEU A 244 -23.00 -8.00 28.13
C LEU A 244 -23.21 -6.48 28.04
N ASN A 245 -24.36 -5.94 28.48
CA ASN A 245 -24.54 -4.48 28.64
C ASN A 245 -23.60 -3.89 29.71
N TYR A 246 -23.06 -4.74 30.59
CA TYR A 246 -22.11 -4.35 31.64
C TYR A 246 -20.65 -4.62 31.26
N SER A 247 -20.36 -4.92 29.98
CA SER A 247 -19.01 -5.22 29.46
C SER A 247 -18.10 -4.00 29.28
N GLY A 248 -18.67 -2.81 29.06
CA GLY A 248 -17.91 -1.63 28.66
C GLY A 248 -17.29 -1.75 27.26
N MET A 249 -17.93 -2.52 26.38
CA MET A 249 -17.62 -2.64 24.96
C MET A 249 -18.91 -2.50 24.14
N ASP A 250 -18.80 -1.92 22.95
CA ASP A 250 -19.89 -1.88 21.97
C ASP A 250 -20.23 -3.31 21.49
N ARG A 251 -21.50 -3.55 21.18
CA ARG A 251 -21.95 -4.87 20.75
C ARG A 251 -21.66 -5.12 19.28
N TYR A 252 -20.88 -6.17 19.04
CA TYR A 252 -20.83 -6.85 17.76
C TYR A 252 -22.10 -7.69 17.55
N ASP A 253 -22.53 -7.86 16.29
CA ASP A 253 -23.67 -8.69 15.94
C ASP A 253 -23.50 -9.35 14.56
N HIS A 254 -24.25 -10.43 14.30
CA HIS A 254 -24.10 -11.29 13.11
C HIS A 254 -24.18 -10.55 11.78
N TRP A 255 -25.03 -9.52 11.70
CA TRP A 255 -25.21 -8.72 10.49
C TRP A 255 -23.92 -8.04 10.04
N MET A 256 -23.03 -7.70 10.98
CA MET A 256 -21.77 -7.01 10.68
C MET A 256 -20.86 -7.89 9.83
N ASN A 257 -20.76 -9.18 10.15
CA ASN A 257 -20.03 -10.13 9.31
C ASN A 257 -20.71 -10.31 7.95
N ALA A 258 -22.03 -10.52 7.97
CA ALA A 258 -22.82 -10.82 6.79
C ALA A 258 -22.75 -9.72 5.71
N VAL A 259 -22.61 -8.45 6.09
CA VAL A 259 -22.45 -7.32 5.13
C VAL A 259 -21.00 -6.84 4.98
N ARG A 260 -20.02 -7.62 5.49
CA ARG A 260 -18.58 -7.27 5.57
C ARG A 260 -18.32 -5.88 6.16
N TRP A 261 -19.09 -5.49 7.17
CA TRP A 261 -18.87 -4.24 7.88
C TRP A 261 -18.04 -4.46 9.15
N THR A 262 -17.03 -3.61 9.33
CA THR A 262 -16.28 -3.52 10.58
C THR A 262 -16.11 -2.06 11.00
N PRO A 263 -15.94 -1.78 12.31
CA PRO A 263 -15.56 -0.45 12.79
C PRO A 263 -14.23 0.07 12.20
N ALA A 264 -13.40 -0.80 11.60
CA ALA A 264 -12.19 -0.39 10.90
C ALA A 264 -12.50 0.37 9.59
N ILE A 265 -13.57 0.00 8.86
CA ILE A 265 -14.03 0.73 7.66
C ILE A 265 -14.38 2.17 8.06
N THR A 266 -15.18 2.36 9.12
CA THR A 266 -15.50 3.66 9.72
C THR A 266 -14.26 4.46 10.14
N GLN A 267 -13.22 3.80 10.67
CA GLN A 267 -11.99 4.45 11.13
C GLN A 267 -11.04 4.85 9.99
N ILE A 268 -11.16 4.23 8.81
CA ILE A 268 -10.27 4.47 7.66
C ILE A 268 -10.93 5.37 6.61
N GLN A 269 -12.20 5.13 6.28
CA GLN A 269 -12.90 5.76 5.14
C GLN A 269 -13.71 7.00 5.53
N GLY A 270 -13.96 7.22 6.81
CA GLY A 270 -14.93 8.19 7.32
C GLY A 270 -16.11 7.50 8.03
N GLY A 271 -16.82 8.25 8.87
CA GLY A 271 -17.90 7.73 9.71
C GLY A 271 -19.29 8.26 9.39
N GLY A 272 -19.49 8.81 8.19
CA GLY A 272 -20.73 9.48 7.78
C GLY A 272 -20.77 10.99 8.07
N SER A 273 -19.67 11.57 8.56
CA SER A 273 -19.52 12.96 9.03
C SER A 273 -20.24 14.01 8.20
N ASP A 274 -20.09 13.93 6.87
CA ASP A 274 -20.59 14.89 5.90
C ASP A 274 -21.93 14.49 5.27
N ALA A 275 -22.50 13.35 5.66
CA ALA A 275 -23.82 12.88 5.25
C ALA A 275 -24.92 13.41 6.18
N VAL A 276 -26.10 13.66 5.59
CA VAL A 276 -27.36 13.85 6.31
C VAL A 276 -28.32 12.77 5.87
N ILE A 277 -28.83 12.01 6.84
CA ILE A 277 -29.71 10.87 6.63
C ILE A 277 -31.11 11.29 7.06
N GLY A 278 -32.07 11.21 6.14
CA GLY A 278 -33.48 11.36 6.46
C GLY A 278 -34.00 10.09 7.10
N LEU A 279 -34.58 10.17 8.29
CA LEU A 279 -35.28 9.06 8.93
C LEU A 279 -36.77 9.38 8.99
N VAL A 280 -37.55 8.78 8.09
CA VAL A 280 -39.01 8.93 8.04
C VAL A 280 -39.62 7.69 8.70
N ASP A 281 -39.62 7.69 10.02
CA ASP A 281 -39.99 6.59 10.92
C ASP A 281 -40.53 7.17 12.24
N PHE A 282 -41.01 6.35 13.16
CA PHE A 282 -41.24 6.76 14.55
C PHE A 282 -39.99 7.46 15.11
N PHE A 283 -40.15 8.51 15.91
CA PHE A 283 -39.01 9.24 16.47
C PHE A 283 -38.85 9.05 17.98
N ALA A 284 -37.99 8.10 18.35
CA ALA A 284 -37.65 7.79 19.73
C ALA A 284 -36.70 8.84 20.34
N ALA A 285 -37.25 10.00 20.72
CA ALA A 285 -36.50 11.13 21.25
C ALA A 285 -35.75 10.89 22.58
N ASN A 286 -35.84 9.69 23.17
CA ASN A 286 -35.21 9.31 24.44
C ASN A 286 -33.90 8.54 24.25
N ASP A 287 -33.67 7.93 23.07
CA ASP A 287 -32.42 7.25 22.77
C ASP A 287 -31.25 8.25 22.74
N ALA A 288 -30.26 8.09 23.61
CA ALA A 288 -29.18 9.08 23.75
C ALA A 288 -28.28 9.15 22.51
N ASP A 289 -28.05 8.01 21.86
CA ASP A 289 -27.12 7.87 20.74
C ASP A 289 -27.71 8.48 19.48
N VAL A 290 -28.89 8.04 19.07
CA VAL A 290 -29.62 8.57 17.91
C VAL A 290 -29.92 10.05 18.12
N ARG A 291 -30.44 10.45 19.30
CA ARG A 291 -30.74 11.86 19.61
C ARG A 291 -29.50 12.76 19.49
N SER A 292 -28.31 12.28 19.85
CA SER A 292 -27.07 13.09 19.76
C SER A 292 -26.72 13.53 18.34
N LYS A 293 -27.24 12.81 17.32
CA LYS A 293 -26.99 13.09 15.89
C LYS A 293 -28.12 13.88 15.22
N VAL A 294 -29.24 14.10 15.89
CA VAL A 294 -30.45 14.66 15.29
C VAL A 294 -30.34 16.17 15.11
N VAL A 295 -30.31 16.61 13.84
CA VAL A 295 -30.25 18.02 13.44
C VAL A 295 -31.63 18.61 13.12
N TYR A 296 -32.65 17.77 12.97
CA TYR A 296 -34.04 18.16 12.77
C TYR A 296 -34.97 17.03 13.25
N SER A 297 -36.09 17.38 13.87
CA SER A 297 -37.21 16.47 14.16
C SER A 297 -38.54 17.15 13.82
N GLY A 298 -39.55 16.35 13.43
CA GLY A 298 -40.88 16.82 13.06
C GLY A 298 -41.89 15.68 12.97
N GLY A 299 -43.10 16.00 12.49
CA GLY A 299 -44.22 15.04 12.41
C GLY A 299 -45.01 14.92 13.71
N TYR A 300 -45.67 13.78 13.92
CA TYR A 300 -46.54 13.56 15.08
C TYR A 300 -45.75 13.46 16.40
N THR A 301 -46.14 14.26 17.38
CA THR A 301 -45.53 14.30 18.72
C THR A 301 -46.31 13.47 19.74
N GLY A 302 -45.61 12.79 20.66
CA GLY A 302 -46.23 12.02 21.75
C GLY A 302 -46.58 10.58 21.40
N VAL A 303 -46.45 10.18 20.13
CA VAL A 303 -46.41 8.77 19.71
C VAL A 303 -44.99 8.27 19.92
N ASN A 304 -44.81 7.28 20.80
CA ASN A 304 -43.50 6.68 21.09
C ASN A 304 -43.51 5.18 20.75
N ASN A 305 -42.50 4.73 20.00
CA ASN A 305 -42.32 3.35 19.59
C ASN A 305 -40.81 3.06 19.48
N ALA A 306 -40.36 1.94 20.04
CA ALA A 306 -38.96 1.52 20.03
C ALA A 306 -38.42 1.28 18.60
N HIS A 307 -39.29 0.99 17.63
CA HIS A 307 -38.93 0.82 16.21
C HIS A 307 -38.02 1.95 15.70
N GLY A 308 -38.33 3.20 16.05
CA GLY A 308 -37.55 4.38 15.67
C GLY A 308 -36.14 4.43 16.25
N ALA A 309 -35.96 3.98 17.50
CA ALA A 309 -34.64 3.84 18.12
C ALA A 309 -33.86 2.70 17.46
N ALA A 310 -34.52 1.56 17.26
CA ALA A 310 -33.94 0.39 16.65
C ALA A 310 -33.41 0.67 15.23
N VAL A 311 -34.26 1.18 14.34
CA VAL A 311 -33.88 1.58 12.97
C VAL A 311 -32.79 2.66 12.99
N GLY A 312 -32.92 3.68 13.85
CA GLY A 312 -31.89 4.73 13.98
C GLY A 312 -30.54 4.20 14.47
N SER A 313 -30.54 3.22 15.38
CA SER A 313 -29.33 2.71 16.03
C SER A 313 -28.39 1.98 15.05
N LEU A 314 -28.96 1.15 14.16
CA LEU A 314 -28.22 0.46 13.08
C LEU A 314 -27.52 1.45 12.12
N ILE A 315 -28.08 2.65 11.95
CA ILE A 315 -27.48 3.68 11.10
C ILE A 315 -26.39 4.45 11.87
N VAL A 316 -26.70 4.99 13.06
CA VAL A 316 -25.87 6.06 13.67
C VAL A 316 -25.48 5.88 15.14
N ALA A 317 -25.75 4.74 15.80
CA ALA A 317 -25.30 4.54 17.18
C ALA A 317 -23.77 4.60 17.29
N SER A 318 -23.26 5.20 18.37
CA SER A 318 -21.83 5.51 18.50
C SER A 318 -20.95 4.27 18.66
N HIS A 319 -19.64 4.45 18.49
CA HIS A 319 -18.62 3.47 18.90
C HIS A 319 -17.92 4.06 20.14
N ASP A 320 -18.54 3.87 21.31
CA ASP A 320 -18.23 4.57 22.57
C ASP A 320 -17.97 3.63 23.77
N GLY A 321 -18.15 2.33 23.59
CA GLY A 321 -18.04 1.28 24.61
C GLY A 321 -19.38 0.83 25.20
N LYS A 322 -20.52 1.11 24.55
CA LYS A 322 -21.87 0.77 25.03
C LYS A 322 -22.82 0.48 23.86
N GLY A 323 -23.90 -0.25 24.15
CA GLY A 323 -25.00 -0.45 23.20
C GLY A 323 -24.57 -1.08 21.87
N VAL A 324 -25.37 -0.89 20.84
CA VAL A 324 -25.09 -1.39 19.47
C VAL A 324 -24.27 -0.38 18.66
N MET A 325 -23.52 -0.87 17.67
CA MET A 325 -22.79 0.00 16.74
C MET A 325 -23.62 0.34 15.50
N GLY A 326 -23.67 1.62 15.14
CA GLY A 326 -24.18 2.06 13.84
C GLY A 326 -23.10 2.02 12.75
N ILE A 327 -23.51 1.83 11.50
CA ILE A 327 -22.62 1.81 10.32
C ILE A 327 -21.92 3.17 10.12
N ALA A 328 -22.66 4.26 10.34
CA ALA A 328 -22.26 5.65 10.10
C ALA A 328 -22.40 6.49 11.39
N PRO A 329 -21.59 6.22 12.45
CA PRO A 329 -21.76 6.77 13.80
C PRO A 329 -21.51 8.28 13.93
N ARG A 330 -21.13 8.96 12.84
CA ARG A 330 -20.90 10.40 12.76
C ARG A 330 -21.84 11.12 11.78
N ALA A 331 -22.72 10.39 11.09
CA ALA A 331 -23.75 10.98 10.24
C ALA A 331 -24.77 11.78 11.06
N LYS A 332 -25.39 12.76 10.40
CA LYS A 332 -26.42 13.63 10.97
C LYS A 332 -27.80 13.09 10.59
N VAL A 333 -28.75 13.09 11.52
CA VAL A 333 -30.12 12.59 11.27
C VAL A 333 -31.10 13.76 11.15
N ALA A 334 -31.85 13.81 10.06
CA ALA A 334 -33.07 14.60 9.95
C ALA A 334 -34.26 13.64 10.11
N ALA A 335 -34.89 13.65 11.27
CA ALA A 335 -35.99 12.74 11.59
C ALA A 335 -37.37 13.38 11.31
N TYR A 336 -38.36 12.56 10.97
CA TYR A 336 -39.75 12.96 10.90
C TYR A 336 -40.65 11.77 11.18
N ASN A 337 -41.62 11.91 12.10
CA ASN A 337 -42.59 10.87 12.41
C ASN A 337 -43.90 11.00 11.57
N PRO A 338 -44.13 10.14 10.56
CA PRO A 338 -45.38 10.14 9.79
C PRO A 338 -46.51 9.35 10.47
N PHE A 339 -46.25 8.67 11.59
CA PHE A 339 -47.22 7.78 12.25
C PHE A 339 -48.02 8.51 13.33
N ASP A 340 -49.35 8.42 13.23
CA ASP A 340 -50.27 9.03 14.21
C ASP A 340 -50.56 8.09 15.41
N SER A 341 -51.55 8.46 16.23
CA SER A 341 -51.96 7.68 17.42
C SER A 341 -52.52 6.27 17.11
N SER A 342 -52.83 5.95 15.84
CA SER A 342 -53.18 4.60 15.39
C SER A 342 -51.95 3.71 15.14
N MET A 343 -50.74 4.26 15.23
CA MET A 343 -49.48 3.64 14.78
C MET A 343 -49.42 3.36 13.27
N THR A 344 -50.32 3.94 12.48
CA THR A 344 -50.27 3.91 11.00
C THR A 344 -49.91 5.29 10.44
N ALA A 345 -49.42 5.30 9.20
CA ALA A 345 -49.06 6.50 8.45
C ALA A 345 -49.83 6.54 7.12
N ASN A 346 -50.23 7.72 6.68
CA ASN A 346 -50.87 7.90 5.37
C ASN A 346 -49.93 8.60 4.37
N TRP A 347 -50.23 8.49 3.07
CA TRP A 347 -49.39 9.04 2.01
C TRP A 347 -49.22 10.57 2.04
N ALA A 348 -50.08 11.34 2.72
CA ALA A 348 -49.85 12.78 2.91
C ALA A 348 -48.73 13.05 3.92
N ASP A 349 -48.74 12.33 5.05
CA ASP A 349 -47.70 12.49 6.10
C ASP A 349 -46.35 11.88 5.68
N VAL A 350 -46.35 10.79 4.90
CA VAL A 350 -45.12 10.28 4.26
C VAL A 350 -44.53 11.33 3.30
N ARG A 351 -45.35 11.99 2.47
CA ARG A 351 -44.89 13.09 1.60
C ARG A 351 -44.38 14.29 2.40
N ALA A 352 -45.08 14.67 3.48
CA ALA A 352 -44.65 15.74 4.36
C ALA A 352 -43.30 15.43 5.02
N GLY A 353 -43.10 14.19 5.48
CA GLY A 353 -41.83 13.73 6.06
C GLY A 353 -40.67 13.74 5.08
N ILE A 354 -40.84 13.15 3.89
CA ILE A 354 -39.82 13.16 2.83
C ILE A 354 -39.46 14.60 2.44
N SER A 355 -40.46 15.48 2.27
CA SER A 355 -40.22 16.89 1.98
C SER A 355 -39.51 17.63 3.12
N ALA A 356 -39.84 17.31 4.38
CA ALA A 356 -39.23 17.94 5.54
C ALA A 356 -37.75 17.57 5.69
N VAL A 357 -37.41 16.27 5.60
CA VAL A 357 -36.02 15.80 5.75
C VAL A 357 -35.18 16.15 4.51
N GLY A 358 -35.75 16.10 3.31
CA GLY A 358 -35.12 16.57 2.07
C GLY A 358 -34.74 18.06 2.14
N SER A 359 -35.63 18.91 2.69
CA SER A 359 -35.34 20.34 2.91
C SER A 359 -34.19 20.62 3.90
N ARG A 360 -33.74 19.60 4.65
CA ARG A 360 -32.57 19.64 5.55
C ARG A 360 -31.30 19.08 4.92
N GLY A 361 -31.32 18.77 3.62
CA GLY A 361 -30.17 18.27 2.88
C GLY A 361 -29.97 16.75 2.97
N ALA A 362 -31.02 15.99 3.27
CA ALA A 362 -30.95 14.53 3.32
C ALA A 362 -30.60 13.93 1.93
N SER A 363 -29.36 13.47 1.78
CA SER A 363 -28.84 12.85 0.56
C SER A 363 -29.13 11.35 0.44
N VAL A 364 -29.62 10.77 1.54
CA VAL A 364 -30.28 9.46 1.60
C VAL A 364 -31.45 9.55 2.57
N ILE A 365 -32.59 8.92 2.27
CA ILE A 365 -33.77 8.87 3.13
C ILE A 365 -34.17 7.41 3.35
N ASN A 366 -34.12 6.98 4.60
CA ASN A 366 -34.58 5.67 5.05
C ASN A 366 -36.09 5.70 5.31
N LEU A 367 -36.81 4.77 4.69
CA LEU A 367 -38.26 4.59 4.72
C LEU A 367 -38.56 3.14 5.10
N SER A 368 -38.45 2.84 6.39
CA SER A 368 -38.76 1.51 6.97
C SER A 368 -40.27 1.31 7.15
N LEU A 369 -41.04 1.62 6.09
CA LEU A 369 -42.50 1.57 6.03
C LEU A 369 -42.96 1.05 4.66
N GLY A 370 -44.12 0.40 4.61
CA GLY A 370 -44.66 -0.24 3.41
C GLY A 370 -46.18 -0.43 3.45
N VAL A 371 -46.70 -1.26 2.54
CA VAL A 371 -48.12 -1.65 2.47
C VAL A 371 -48.21 -3.18 2.39
N GLU A 372 -49.13 -3.75 3.17
CA GLU A 372 -49.40 -5.19 3.27
C GLU A 372 -49.60 -5.84 1.88
N GLY A 373 -48.87 -6.93 1.63
CA GLY A 373 -48.94 -7.73 0.41
C GLY A 373 -48.11 -7.20 -0.77
N PHE A 374 -47.36 -6.11 -0.62
CA PHE A 374 -46.55 -5.51 -1.68
C PHE A 374 -45.04 -5.47 -1.36
N THR A 375 -44.22 -5.65 -2.39
CA THR A 375 -42.78 -5.34 -2.33
C THR A 375 -42.57 -3.86 -2.66
N LEU A 376 -43.36 -3.31 -3.59
CA LEU A 376 -43.44 -1.88 -3.85
C LEU A 376 -44.83 -1.51 -4.43
N PRO A 377 -45.72 -0.83 -3.67
CA PRO A 377 -47.03 -0.41 -4.17
C PRO A 377 -46.93 0.74 -5.20
N SER A 378 -47.94 0.88 -6.05
CA SER A 378 -47.96 1.87 -7.14
C SER A 378 -48.01 3.32 -6.68
N GLU A 379 -48.53 3.55 -5.47
CA GLU A 379 -48.82 4.84 -4.88
C GLU A 379 -47.56 5.67 -4.59
N TRP A 380 -46.38 5.04 -4.51
CA TRP A 380 -45.09 5.71 -4.50
C TRP A 380 -44.86 6.63 -5.72
N ARG A 381 -45.49 6.34 -6.87
CA ARG A 381 -45.54 7.23 -8.03
C ARG A 381 -46.05 8.62 -7.65
N ASP A 382 -47.09 8.68 -6.83
CA ASP A 382 -47.77 9.92 -6.43
C ASP A 382 -47.15 10.53 -5.15
N VAL A 383 -46.23 9.81 -4.51
CA VAL A 383 -45.23 10.40 -3.61
C VAL A 383 -44.20 11.17 -4.44
N PHE A 384 -43.43 10.46 -5.29
CA PHE A 384 -42.30 11.04 -6.03
C PHE A 384 -42.69 12.20 -6.97
N LYS A 385 -43.87 12.14 -7.62
CA LYS A 385 -44.37 13.21 -8.50
C LYS A 385 -44.81 14.49 -7.80
N THR A 386 -44.80 14.52 -6.47
CA THR A 386 -45.05 15.76 -5.72
C THR A 386 -43.90 16.72 -5.96
N SER A 387 -44.18 17.95 -6.43
CA SER A 387 -43.14 18.91 -6.88
C SER A 387 -42.06 19.21 -5.83
N ALA A 388 -42.38 19.15 -4.55
CA ALA A 388 -41.40 19.26 -3.47
C ALA A 388 -40.40 18.08 -3.47
N ILE A 389 -40.84 16.87 -3.76
CA ILE A 389 -40.02 15.64 -3.76
C ILE A 389 -39.24 15.51 -5.08
N ASP A 390 -39.88 15.79 -6.21
CA ASP A 390 -39.22 15.88 -7.53
C ASP A 390 -38.04 16.87 -7.53
N SER A 391 -38.11 17.95 -6.73
CA SER A 391 -37.01 18.93 -6.57
C SER A 391 -35.73 18.37 -5.92
N PHE A 392 -35.78 17.17 -5.33
CA PHE A 392 -34.63 16.51 -4.69
C PHE A 392 -34.09 15.29 -5.47
N LYS A 393 -34.71 14.89 -6.58
CA LYS A 393 -34.44 13.58 -7.24
C LYS A 393 -33.00 13.36 -7.72
N ASP A 394 -32.30 14.44 -8.07
CA ASP A 394 -30.89 14.41 -8.49
C ASP A 394 -29.90 14.56 -7.31
N LYS A 395 -30.39 14.52 -6.05
CA LYS A 395 -29.59 14.71 -4.82
C LYS A 395 -29.91 13.73 -3.69
N THR A 396 -30.94 12.91 -3.83
CA THR A 396 -31.46 12.05 -2.77
C THR A 396 -31.72 10.64 -3.28
N ILE A 397 -31.33 9.64 -2.49
CA ILE A 397 -31.67 8.23 -2.67
C ILE A 397 -32.74 7.84 -1.65
N TYR A 398 -33.82 7.22 -2.09
CA TYR A 398 -34.86 6.68 -1.21
C TYR A 398 -34.61 5.19 -0.96
N VAL A 399 -34.35 4.80 0.28
CA VAL A 399 -34.15 3.40 0.67
C VAL A 399 -35.41 2.93 1.37
N ILE A 400 -36.13 2.00 0.75
CA ILE A 400 -37.48 1.59 1.16
C ILE A 400 -37.45 0.11 1.55
N ALA A 401 -38.01 -0.22 2.71
CA ALA A 401 -38.19 -1.60 3.13
C ALA A 401 -39.28 -2.29 2.28
N ALA A 402 -39.04 -3.54 1.86
CA ALA A 402 -40.11 -4.38 1.31
C ALA A 402 -41.18 -4.70 2.38
N GLY A 403 -42.37 -5.15 2.00
CA GLY A 403 -43.36 -5.65 2.98
C GLY A 403 -42.91 -6.91 3.72
N ASN A 404 -43.65 -7.29 4.77
CA ASN A 404 -43.28 -8.36 5.72
C ASN A 404 -44.29 -9.53 5.70
N ASP A 405 -44.78 -9.86 4.50
CA ASP A 405 -45.94 -10.74 4.27
C ASP A 405 -45.56 -12.05 3.53
N GLY A 406 -44.26 -12.35 3.38
CA GLY A 406 -43.74 -13.50 2.64
C GLY A 406 -44.13 -13.54 1.16
N SER A 407 -44.53 -12.40 0.59
CA SER A 407 -45.26 -12.30 -0.68
C SER A 407 -44.36 -11.94 -1.87
N VAL A 408 -44.64 -12.54 -3.03
CA VAL A 408 -43.94 -12.23 -4.29
C VAL A 408 -44.70 -11.13 -5.03
N GLN A 409 -44.00 -10.04 -5.41
CA GLN A 409 -44.59 -9.01 -6.27
C GLN A 409 -44.92 -9.60 -7.65
N THR A 410 -46.21 -9.65 -7.96
CA THR A 410 -46.74 -10.18 -9.23
C THR A 410 -47.45 -9.12 -10.08
N SER A 411 -47.87 -8.00 -9.48
CA SER A 411 -48.49 -6.87 -10.17
C SER A 411 -47.45 -5.86 -10.63
N ASN A 412 -47.58 -5.40 -11.87
CA ASN A 412 -46.74 -4.34 -12.44
C ASN A 412 -47.02 -2.99 -11.77
N ILE A 413 -45.97 -2.17 -11.66
CA ILE A 413 -45.95 -0.93 -10.90
C ILE A 413 -45.86 0.23 -11.90
N ASP A 414 -46.83 1.13 -11.93
CA ASP A 414 -46.76 2.33 -12.77
C ASP A 414 -45.91 3.41 -12.11
N MET A 415 -44.81 3.82 -12.75
CA MET A 415 -43.94 4.92 -12.35
C MET A 415 -43.92 6.06 -13.39
N SER A 416 -45.00 6.22 -14.16
CA SER A 416 -45.15 7.25 -15.20
C SER A 416 -44.92 8.67 -14.69
N GLY A 417 -43.74 9.23 -14.98
CA GLY A 417 -43.29 10.55 -14.52
C GLY A 417 -42.67 10.56 -13.11
N ALA A 418 -42.40 9.39 -12.52
CA ALA A 418 -41.75 9.23 -11.22
C ALA A 418 -40.36 8.55 -11.32
N LEU A 419 -40.07 7.85 -12.42
CA LEU A 419 -38.92 6.94 -12.55
C LEU A 419 -37.54 7.62 -12.45
N ASP A 420 -37.47 8.93 -12.68
CA ASP A 420 -36.26 9.75 -12.46
C ASP A 420 -35.74 9.62 -11.03
N SER A 421 -36.64 9.47 -10.05
CA SER A 421 -36.28 9.33 -8.63
C SER A 421 -35.49 8.05 -8.38
N THR A 422 -34.34 8.22 -7.72
CA THR A 422 -33.45 7.10 -7.39
C THR A 422 -33.94 6.42 -6.12
N PHE A 423 -34.43 5.19 -6.23
CA PHE A 423 -34.87 4.40 -5.08
C PHE A 423 -34.33 2.98 -5.13
N LEU A 424 -34.07 2.43 -3.94
CA LEU A 424 -33.66 1.05 -3.69
C LEU A 424 -34.69 0.38 -2.77
N ILE A 425 -35.07 -0.85 -3.08
CA ILE A 425 -35.99 -1.66 -2.27
C ILE A 425 -35.19 -2.75 -1.55
N VAL A 426 -35.39 -2.90 -0.25
CA VAL A 426 -34.55 -3.77 0.60
C VAL A 426 -35.37 -4.90 1.21
N GLY A 427 -35.01 -6.14 0.85
CA GLY A 427 -35.50 -7.37 1.49
C GLY A 427 -34.66 -7.80 2.69
N SER A 428 -35.18 -8.75 3.46
CA SER A 428 -34.52 -9.33 4.64
C SER A 428 -33.97 -10.72 4.34
N VAL A 429 -32.75 -11.01 4.80
CA VAL A 429 -32.24 -12.38 4.98
C VAL A 429 -32.10 -12.74 6.46
N ASP A 430 -32.15 -14.05 6.72
CA ASP A 430 -31.81 -14.67 7.99
C ASP A 430 -30.28 -14.70 8.22
N PRO A 431 -29.81 -15.10 9.43
CA PRO A 431 -28.38 -15.18 9.74
C PRO A 431 -27.58 -16.21 8.91
N LEU A 432 -28.23 -16.98 8.03
CA LEU A 432 -27.61 -17.94 7.10
C LEU A 432 -27.68 -17.45 5.63
N GLY A 433 -28.07 -16.19 5.40
CA GLY A 433 -28.17 -15.59 4.07
C GLY A 433 -29.38 -16.07 3.25
N ARG A 434 -30.33 -16.78 3.85
CA ARG A 434 -31.56 -17.23 3.18
C ARG A 434 -32.60 -16.14 3.28
N ILE A 435 -33.42 -15.94 2.25
CA ILE A 435 -34.53 -14.97 2.30
C ILE A 435 -35.42 -15.24 3.53
N SER A 436 -35.61 -14.23 4.39
CA SER A 436 -36.43 -14.36 5.59
C SER A 436 -37.86 -14.74 5.21
N ALA A 437 -38.49 -15.64 5.96
CA ALA A 437 -39.81 -16.17 5.60
C ALA A 437 -40.92 -15.11 5.52
N PHE A 438 -40.72 -13.94 6.16
CA PHE A 438 -41.60 -12.78 6.07
C PHE A 438 -41.23 -11.80 4.94
N SER A 439 -40.02 -11.83 4.37
CA SER A 439 -39.61 -10.80 3.40
C SER A 439 -40.42 -10.91 2.10
N ASN A 440 -41.07 -9.82 1.70
CA ASN A 440 -41.60 -9.72 0.35
C ASN A 440 -40.44 -9.64 -0.67
N THR A 441 -40.67 -10.15 -1.87
CA THR A 441 -39.64 -10.36 -2.92
C THR A 441 -40.02 -9.69 -4.25
N PRO A 442 -39.06 -9.29 -5.10
CA PRO A 442 -39.35 -8.45 -6.26
C PRO A 442 -40.06 -9.20 -7.40
N GLY A 443 -40.00 -10.54 -7.41
CA GLY A 443 -40.57 -11.36 -8.46
C GLY A 443 -40.01 -11.00 -9.83
N THR A 444 -40.86 -11.09 -10.85
CA THR A 444 -40.57 -10.61 -12.21
C THR A 444 -41.44 -9.40 -12.58
N ALA A 445 -41.97 -8.69 -11.58
CA ALA A 445 -42.86 -7.56 -11.78
C ALA A 445 -42.14 -6.39 -12.50
N CYS A 446 -42.82 -5.83 -13.51
CA CYS A 446 -42.30 -4.69 -14.23
C CYS A 446 -42.59 -3.37 -13.50
N ILE A 447 -41.57 -2.51 -13.41
CA ILE A 447 -41.75 -1.07 -13.27
C ILE A 447 -42.07 -0.53 -14.68
N THR A 448 -43.17 0.20 -14.82
CA THR A 448 -43.73 0.59 -16.12
C THR A 448 -43.83 2.10 -16.29
N VAL A 449 -43.69 2.56 -17.53
CA VAL A 449 -43.89 3.96 -17.94
C VAL A 449 -44.86 3.97 -19.12
N SER A 450 -45.94 4.75 -19.01
CA SER A 450 -47.06 4.74 -19.97
C SER A 450 -47.58 3.31 -20.28
N ALA A 451 -47.69 2.48 -19.23
CA ALA A 451 -48.05 1.05 -19.28
C ALA A 451 -47.09 0.14 -20.08
N LYS A 452 -45.90 0.61 -20.48
CA LYS A 452 -44.84 -0.23 -21.05
C LYS A 452 -43.85 -0.68 -19.99
N CYS A 453 -43.45 -1.93 -20.05
CA CYS A 453 -42.25 -2.44 -19.38
C CYS A 453 -41.04 -2.16 -20.29
N GLU A 454 -40.36 -1.04 -20.09
CA GLU A 454 -39.17 -0.68 -20.86
C GLU A 454 -37.94 -1.37 -20.26
N ASN A 455 -37.87 -2.70 -20.41
CA ASN A 455 -36.71 -3.50 -20.04
C ASN A 455 -35.84 -3.78 -21.27
N THR A 456 -34.75 -3.04 -21.43
CA THR A 456 -33.70 -3.31 -22.43
C THR A 456 -32.44 -3.93 -21.82
N ALA A 457 -32.41 -4.15 -20.51
CA ALA A 457 -31.33 -4.87 -19.82
C ALA A 457 -31.45 -6.39 -20.04
N VAL A 458 -30.39 -7.00 -20.55
CA VAL A 458 -30.25 -8.46 -20.70
C VAL A 458 -28.95 -8.88 -20.04
N PHE A 459 -29.05 -9.47 -18.85
CA PHE A 459 -27.90 -9.97 -18.10
C PHE A 459 -27.29 -11.22 -18.76
N LYS A 460 -25.96 -11.30 -18.77
CA LYS A 460 -25.17 -12.46 -19.18
C LYS A 460 -23.98 -12.65 -18.24
N PRO A 461 -23.81 -13.86 -17.65
CA PRO A 461 -22.60 -14.18 -16.90
C PRO A 461 -21.34 -14.00 -17.75
N GLY A 462 -20.33 -13.31 -17.21
CA GLY A 462 -18.99 -13.19 -17.81
C GLY A 462 -18.57 -11.81 -18.33
N GLY A 463 -19.39 -10.77 -18.16
CA GLY A 463 -18.98 -9.36 -18.36
C GLY A 463 -19.74 -8.65 -19.49
N ASP A 464 -20.76 -7.89 -19.10
CA ASP A 464 -21.68 -7.24 -20.04
C ASP A 464 -21.27 -5.84 -20.49
N LYS A 465 -21.94 -5.41 -21.57
CA LYS A 465 -22.12 -4.00 -21.92
C LYS A 465 -23.61 -3.69 -21.90
N PHE A 466 -24.04 -2.85 -20.97
CA PHE A 466 -25.34 -2.18 -21.06
C PHE A 466 -25.41 -1.35 -22.35
N SER A 467 -26.63 -1.12 -22.86
CA SER A 467 -26.80 -0.49 -24.18
C SER A 467 -26.44 1.00 -24.16
N ASN A 468 -26.77 1.67 -23.05
CA ASN A 468 -26.21 2.95 -22.63
C ASN A 468 -25.76 2.84 -21.17
N SER A 469 -25.37 3.98 -20.57
CA SER A 469 -24.73 4.08 -19.26
C SER A 469 -25.69 4.56 -18.16
N ASP A 470 -26.91 4.00 -18.07
CA ASP A 470 -27.84 4.27 -16.96
C ASP A 470 -28.89 3.15 -16.84
N TYR A 471 -28.50 1.97 -16.34
CA TYR A 471 -29.42 0.83 -16.27
C TYR A 471 -30.61 1.07 -15.32
N LEU A 472 -30.49 2.03 -14.39
CA LEU A 472 -31.60 2.46 -13.53
C LEU A 472 -32.70 3.19 -14.33
N LYS A 473 -32.40 3.71 -15.53
CA LYS A 473 -33.38 4.16 -16.54
C LYS A 473 -33.79 3.05 -17.52
N GLU A 474 -32.86 2.18 -17.94
CA GLU A 474 -33.08 1.14 -18.97
C GLU A 474 -33.73 -0.16 -18.46
N SER A 475 -33.93 -0.29 -17.13
CA SER A 475 -34.57 -1.45 -16.51
C SER A 475 -36.00 -1.17 -16.05
N GLY A 476 -36.95 -1.67 -16.83
CA GLY A 476 -38.34 -1.84 -16.44
C GLY A 476 -38.64 -3.02 -15.50
N LEU A 477 -37.66 -3.67 -14.83
CA LEU A 477 -37.92 -4.73 -13.84
C LEU A 477 -37.60 -4.27 -12.41
N LEU A 478 -38.43 -4.68 -11.44
CA LEU A 478 -38.27 -4.33 -10.01
C LEU A 478 -36.99 -4.92 -9.40
N MET A 479 -36.62 -6.14 -9.78
CA MET A 479 -35.46 -6.85 -9.24
C MET A 479 -34.12 -6.10 -9.44
N ASN A 480 -33.99 -5.33 -10.53
CA ASN A 480 -32.81 -4.49 -10.81
C ASN A 480 -32.81 -3.16 -10.00
N ARG A 481 -33.74 -2.99 -9.05
CA ARG A 481 -33.72 -1.96 -7.99
C ARG A 481 -33.88 -2.59 -6.60
N PHE A 482 -33.70 -3.90 -6.48
CA PHE A 482 -33.86 -4.67 -5.25
C PHE A 482 -32.52 -5.28 -4.82
N LEU A 483 -32.28 -5.32 -3.51
CA LEU A 483 -31.22 -6.08 -2.87
C LEU A 483 -31.70 -6.57 -1.50
N VAL A 484 -30.94 -7.45 -0.86
CA VAL A 484 -31.21 -7.88 0.52
C VAL A 484 -30.13 -7.40 1.47
N ALA A 485 -30.50 -7.23 2.73
CA ALA A 485 -29.57 -7.14 3.86
C ALA A 485 -30.11 -8.01 5.01
N PRO A 486 -29.27 -8.44 5.97
CA PRO A 486 -29.78 -9.14 7.14
C PRO A 486 -30.79 -8.27 7.87
N GLY A 487 -31.94 -8.86 8.19
CA GLY A 487 -33.06 -8.17 8.84
C GLY A 487 -33.76 -9.01 9.89
N GLU A 488 -33.17 -10.14 10.28
CA GLU A 488 -33.74 -11.11 11.22
C GLU A 488 -32.82 -11.29 12.44
N MET A 489 -33.40 -11.24 13.64
CA MET A 489 -32.67 -11.31 14.91
C MET A 489 -31.56 -10.26 15.04
N LEU A 490 -31.73 -9.05 14.49
CA LEU A 490 -30.74 -7.98 14.65
C LEU A 490 -30.76 -7.46 16.08
N LEU A 491 -29.58 -7.28 16.67
CA LEU A 491 -29.41 -6.57 17.93
C LEU A 491 -29.51 -5.06 17.68
N VAL A 492 -30.44 -4.41 18.36
CA VAL A 492 -30.80 -3.00 18.17
C VAL A 492 -31.03 -2.30 19.52
N SER A 493 -31.03 -0.97 19.54
CA SER A 493 -31.44 -0.21 20.74
C SER A 493 -32.91 -0.46 21.08
N ASP A 494 -33.23 -0.55 22.37
CA ASP A 494 -34.62 -0.58 22.88
C ASP A 494 -35.25 0.82 23.02
N GLY A 495 -34.46 1.90 22.82
CA GLY A 495 -34.88 3.28 23.00
C GLY A 495 -35.02 3.75 24.46
N ALA A 496 -34.68 2.89 25.42
CA ALA A 496 -34.62 3.15 26.86
C ALA A 496 -33.18 3.12 27.42
N GLY A 497 -32.20 2.67 26.62
CA GLY A 497 -30.78 2.60 26.97
C GLY A 497 -30.25 1.17 27.16
N GLY A 498 -31.08 0.16 26.87
CA GLY A 498 -30.68 -1.22 26.72
C GLY A 498 -30.62 -1.64 25.24
N VAL A 499 -30.71 -2.94 25.01
CA VAL A 499 -30.71 -3.55 23.67
C VAL A 499 -31.79 -4.64 23.60
N THR A 500 -32.27 -4.92 22.39
CA THR A 500 -33.24 -5.98 22.12
C THR A 500 -33.00 -6.60 20.76
N ARG A 501 -33.54 -7.81 20.52
CA ARG A 501 -33.54 -8.48 19.22
C ARG A 501 -34.80 -8.12 18.44
N MET A 502 -34.68 -7.76 17.16
CA MET A 502 -35.83 -7.49 16.28
C MET A 502 -35.66 -8.13 14.89
N SER A 503 -36.79 -8.41 14.23
CA SER A 503 -36.85 -9.00 12.90
C SER A 503 -37.86 -8.23 12.02
N GLY A 504 -37.52 -8.03 10.75
CA GLY A 504 -38.29 -7.27 9.78
C GLY A 504 -37.40 -6.62 8.71
N THR A 505 -37.93 -6.46 7.49
CA THR A 505 -37.28 -5.70 6.40
C THR A 505 -36.96 -4.25 6.78
N SER A 506 -37.70 -3.70 7.75
CA SER A 506 -37.47 -2.40 8.37
C SER A 506 -36.11 -2.27 9.06
N PHE A 507 -35.45 -3.38 9.42
CA PHE A 507 -34.10 -3.42 9.98
C PHE A 507 -33.02 -3.76 8.93
N ALA A 508 -33.40 -4.28 7.76
CA ALA A 508 -32.50 -4.45 6.62
C ALA A 508 -32.25 -3.11 5.88
N ALA A 509 -33.31 -2.32 5.65
CA ALA A 509 -33.24 -1.00 5.01
C ALA A 509 -32.22 -0.01 5.64
N PRO A 510 -32.13 0.17 6.98
CA PRO A 510 -31.14 1.07 7.59
C PRO A 510 -29.69 0.65 7.33
N LEU A 511 -29.41 -0.64 7.09
CA LEU A 511 -28.05 -1.09 6.77
C LEU A 511 -27.58 -0.51 5.41
N VAL A 512 -28.46 -0.57 4.40
CA VAL A 512 -28.23 0.03 3.08
C VAL A 512 -28.11 1.57 3.19
N SER A 513 -28.97 2.21 3.99
CA SER A 513 -28.90 3.66 4.26
C SER A 513 -27.57 4.08 4.90
N GLY A 514 -27.05 3.29 5.84
CA GLY A 514 -25.73 3.49 6.45
C GLY A 514 -24.58 3.32 5.45
N ALA A 515 -24.63 2.29 4.61
CA ALA A 515 -23.62 2.05 3.57
C ALA A 515 -23.52 3.22 2.58
N ILE A 516 -24.66 3.75 2.13
CA ILE A 516 -24.76 4.95 1.28
C ILE A 516 -24.13 6.16 1.97
N ALA A 517 -24.38 6.35 3.27
CA ALA A 517 -23.80 7.46 4.02
C ALA A 517 -22.26 7.38 4.12
N LEU A 518 -21.69 6.17 4.20
CA LEU A 518 -20.23 5.99 4.15
C LEU A 518 -19.63 6.28 2.76
N ILE A 519 -20.30 5.88 1.67
CA ILE A 519 -19.90 6.26 0.29
C ILE A 519 -19.89 7.79 0.15
N GLN A 520 -20.92 8.45 0.69
CA GLN A 520 -21.10 9.90 0.65
C GLN A 520 -20.20 10.68 1.63
N ASP A 521 -19.59 10.04 2.64
CA ASP A 521 -18.55 10.65 3.48
C ASP A 521 -17.18 10.60 2.78
N ARG A 522 -16.83 9.44 2.20
CA ARG A 522 -15.55 9.23 1.51
C ARG A 522 -15.42 10.01 0.21
N TRP A 523 -16.50 10.05 -0.59
CA TRP A 523 -16.54 10.76 -1.87
C TRP A 523 -17.70 11.78 -1.88
N PRO A 524 -17.57 12.93 -1.19
CA PRO A 524 -18.68 13.88 -0.94
C PRO A 524 -19.43 14.38 -2.17
N TRP A 525 -18.76 14.48 -3.33
CA TRP A 525 -19.39 14.92 -4.58
C TRP A 525 -20.54 14.00 -5.02
N LEU A 526 -20.45 12.70 -4.73
CA LEU A 526 -21.44 11.68 -5.10
C LEU A 526 -22.85 11.92 -4.53
N LYS A 527 -23.02 12.84 -3.57
CA LYS A 527 -24.34 13.31 -3.10
C LYS A 527 -25.18 13.93 -4.22
N ASN A 528 -24.55 14.46 -5.27
CA ASN A 528 -25.23 14.97 -6.47
C ASN A 528 -25.32 13.94 -7.61
N HIS A 529 -24.95 12.68 -7.33
CA HIS A 529 -24.95 11.57 -8.28
C HIS A 529 -25.65 10.33 -7.67
N PRO A 530 -26.93 10.46 -7.26
CA PRO A 530 -27.62 9.39 -6.53
C PRO A 530 -27.69 8.07 -7.33
N ARG A 531 -27.80 8.12 -8.66
CA ARG A 531 -27.81 6.92 -9.53
C ARG A 531 -26.45 6.21 -9.52
N ASP A 532 -25.33 6.91 -9.62
CA ASP A 532 -23.99 6.32 -9.51
C ASP A 532 -23.78 5.64 -8.15
N VAL A 533 -24.28 6.22 -7.05
CA VAL A 533 -24.20 5.63 -5.70
C VAL A 533 -25.11 4.40 -5.55
N ALA A 534 -26.34 4.46 -6.07
CA ALA A 534 -27.24 3.31 -6.12
C ALA A 534 -26.64 2.17 -6.95
N LYS A 535 -26.02 2.49 -8.09
CA LYS A 535 -25.27 1.53 -8.91
C LYS A 535 -24.11 0.90 -8.14
N ILE A 536 -23.30 1.67 -7.40
CA ILE A 536 -22.21 1.12 -6.58
C ILE A 536 -22.74 0.10 -5.57
N ILE A 537 -23.81 0.42 -4.83
CA ILE A 537 -24.43 -0.47 -3.84
C ILE A 537 -24.97 -1.76 -4.48
N LEU A 538 -25.53 -1.68 -5.69
CA LEU A 538 -26.14 -2.80 -6.41
C LEU A 538 -25.11 -3.65 -7.20
N GLU A 539 -24.04 -3.06 -7.73
CA GLU A 539 -22.97 -3.77 -8.44
C GLU A 539 -21.87 -4.32 -7.52
N SER A 540 -21.82 -3.88 -6.25
CA SER A 540 -20.92 -4.44 -5.23
C SER A 540 -21.55 -5.55 -4.39
N ALA A 541 -22.85 -5.81 -4.53
CA ALA A 541 -23.56 -6.80 -3.73
C ALA A 541 -23.05 -8.24 -3.98
N GLN A 542 -23.04 -9.07 -2.93
CA GLN A 542 -22.73 -10.48 -3.04
C GLN A 542 -23.90 -11.24 -3.67
N ASP A 543 -23.70 -11.73 -4.88
CA ASP A 543 -24.63 -12.60 -5.63
C ASP A 543 -25.15 -13.76 -4.76
N LEU A 544 -26.48 -13.88 -4.65
CA LEU A 544 -27.19 -14.91 -3.88
C LEU A 544 -28.35 -15.46 -4.70
N GLY A 545 -28.56 -16.79 -4.65
CA GLY A 545 -29.66 -17.45 -5.34
C GLY A 545 -29.25 -17.95 -6.73
N ALA A 546 -29.91 -17.45 -7.78
CA ALA A 546 -29.57 -17.76 -9.16
C ALA A 546 -28.56 -16.74 -9.73
N PRO A 547 -27.43 -17.14 -10.35
CA PRO A 547 -26.34 -16.23 -10.67
C PRO A 547 -26.72 -14.96 -11.46
N GLY A 548 -26.50 -13.80 -10.83
CA GLY A 548 -26.91 -12.49 -11.33
C GLY A 548 -28.17 -11.96 -10.67
N VAL A 549 -28.80 -10.95 -11.28
CA VAL A 549 -30.00 -10.34 -10.68
C VAL A 549 -31.20 -11.28 -10.78
N ASP A 550 -31.73 -11.73 -9.65
CA ASP A 550 -32.80 -12.73 -9.58
C ASP A 550 -34.12 -12.23 -8.93
N ALA A 551 -35.17 -13.04 -9.06
CA ALA A 551 -36.53 -12.69 -8.65
C ALA A 551 -36.79 -12.76 -7.12
N VAL A 552 -35.80 -13.17 -6.32
CA VAL A 552 -35.88 -13.40 -4.87
C VAL A 552 -34.96 -12.45 -4.12
N TYR A 553 -33.68 -12.43 -4.47
CA TYR A 553 -32.62 -11.65 -3.82
C TYR A 553 -32.32 -10.34 -4.55
N GLY A 554 -32.82 -10.15 -5.78
CA GLY A 554 -32.45 -9.02 -6.63
C GLY A 554 -30.96 -9.09 -6.94
N HIS A 555 -30.23 -8.01 -6.64
CA HIS A 555 -28.77 -7.96 -6.80
C HIS A 555 -27.98 -8.78 -5.77
N GLY A 556 -28.64 -9.42 -4.79
CA GLY A 556 -27.99 -10.18 -3.74
C GLY A 556 -27.79 -9.38 -2.45
N LEU A 557 -26.83 -9.80 -1.64
CA LEU A 557 -26.58 -9.31 -0.29
C LEU A 557 -25.72 -8.04 -0.28
N LEU A 558 -26.14 -7.03 0.49
CA LEU A 558 -25.34 -5.82 0.74
C LEU A 558 -23.92 -6.18 1.22
N ASP A 559 -22.90 -5.75 0.48
CA ASP A 559 -21.48 -5.84 0.88
C ASP A 559 -20.89 -4.43 0.96
N ILE A 560 -20.56 -3.99 2.18
CA ILE A 560 -20.10 -2.62 2.46
C ILE A 560 -18.60 -2.47 2.19
N GLU A 561 -17.81 -3.55 2.24
CA GLU A 561 -16.37 -3.51 1.91
C GLU A 561 -16.17 -3.46 0.38
N ALA A 562 -16.94 -4.26 -0.36
CA ALA A 562 -16.98 -4.19 -1.82
C ALA A 562 -17.50 -2.82 -2.31
N ALA A 563 -18.53 -2.27 -1.67
CA ALA A 563 -19.03 -0.92 -1.99
C ALA A 563 -17.97 0.18 -1.79
N GLN A 564 -17.03 -0.03 -0.86
CA GLN A 564 -15.88 0.84 -0.59
C GLN A 564 -14.66 0.51 -1.48
N SER A 565 -14.74 -0.52 -2.32
CA SER A 565 -13.68 -0.95 -3.25
C SER A 565 -14.02 -0.55 -4.68
N ALA A 566 -13.07 -0.74 -5.62
CA ALA A 566 -13.34 -0.58 -7.04
C ALA A 566 -14.13 -1.80 -7.55
N LEU A 567 -15.21 -1.56 -8.31
CA LEU A 567 -16.09 -2.59 -8.87
C LEU A 567 -15.36 -3.42 -9.95
N ASP A 568 -14.44 -2.78 -10.70
CA ASP A 568 -13.50 -3.49 -11.55
C ASP A 568 -12.14 -2.80 -11.55
N PHE A 569 -11.19 -3.39 -10.81
CA PHE A 569 -9.81 -2.91 -10.76
C PHE A 569 -9.16 -2.78 -12.14
N ASN A 570 -9.57 -3.58 -13.14
CA ASN A 570 -9.04 -3.50 -14.51
C ASN A 570 -9.59 -2.30 -15.29
N LYS A 571 -10.68 -1.66 -14.86
CA LYS A 571 -11.21 -0.43 -15.48
C LYS A 571 -10.57 0.84 -14.90
N LEU A 572 -9.87 0.76 -13.77
CA LEU A 572 -9.20 1.91 -13.15
C LEU A 572 -8.23 2.60 -14.13
N LYS A 573 -8.35 3.93 -14.21
CA LYS A 573 -7.53 4.81 -15.04
C LYS A 573 -6.58 5.62 -14.18
N TYR A 574 -5.28 5.55 -14.47
CA TYR A 574 -4.30 6.49 -13.97
C TYR A 574 -4.00 7.58 -15.01
N TYR A 575 -3.79 8.82 -14.57
CA TYR A 575 -3.48 9.97 -15.43
C TYR A 575 -2.07 10.51 -15.16
N ALA A 576 -1.13 10.26 -16.08
CA ALA A 576 0.25 10.71 -15.94
C ALA A 576 0.42 12.22 -16.15
N TYR A 577 1.12 12.89 -15.22
CA TYR A 577 1.44 14.32 -15.34
C TYR A 577 2.53 14.55 -16.41
N ASP A 578 2.18 15.31 -17.46
CA ASP A 578 3.12 15.76 -18.48
C ASP A 578 3.59 17.20 -18.19
N GLY A 579 4.80 17.30 -17.64
CA GLY A 579 5.44 18.58 -17.32
C GLY A 579 5.93 19.39 -18.53
N ALA A 580 5.85 18.87 -19.75
CA ALA A 580 6.17 19.57 -21.00
C ALA A 580 4.91 20.08 -21.73
N ALA A 581 3.76 19.43 -21.58
CA ALA A 581 2.51 19.81 -22.24
C ALA A 581 1.71 20.94 -21.55
N GLY A 582 2.10 21.35 -20.33
CA GLY A 582 1.58 22.53 -19.63
C GLY A 582 0.16 22.38 -19.07
N ASN A 583 0.04 22.03 -17.79
CA ASN A 583 -1.21 22.03 -17.00
C ASN A 583 -2.44 21.39 -17.66
N LYS A 584 -2.26 20.34 -18.46
CA LYS A 584 -3.38 19.52 -18.93
C LYS A 584 -3.95 18.74 -17.75
N LYS A 585 -5.18 19.06 -17.34
CA LYS A 585 -5.95 18.31 -16.32
C LYS A 585 -6.09 16.82 -16.68
N ASN A 586 -6.14 16.53 -17.98
CA ASN A 586 -6.17 15.18 -18.51
C ASN A 586 -4.73 14.76 -18.81
N GLY A 587 -4.15 13.99 -17.90
CA GLY A 587 -2.86 13.32 -18.12
C GLY A 587 -2.97 12.21 -19.18
N LYS A 588 -1.84 11.56 -19.50
CA LYS A 588 -1.87 10.37 -20.35
C LYS A 588 -2.53 9.22 -19.60
N GLU A 589 -3.62 8.68 -20.15
CA GLU A 589 -4.37 7.56 -19.59
C GLU A 589 -3.50 6.28 -19.58
N VAL A 590 -3.47 5.61 -18.43
CA VAL A 590 -2.86 4.29 -18.25
C VAL A 590 -3.87 3.41 -17.52
N ASN A 591 -4.34 2.37 -18.21
CA ASN A 591 -5.24 1.36 -17.65
C ASN A 591 -4.53 0.51 -16.58
N ALA A 592 -5.18 0.24 -15.44
CA ALA A 592 -4.57 -0.43 -14.30
C ALA A 592 -4.20 -1.90 -14.51
N LYS A 593 -4.70 -2.59 -15.55
CA LYS A 593 -4.14 -3.90 -15.97
C LYS A 593 -2.66 -3.79 -16.35
N ALA A 594 -2.23 -2.63 -16.86
CA ALA A 594 -0.83 -2.32 -17.12
C ALA A 594 -0.05 -1.92 -15.84
N LEU A 595 -0.70 -1.77 -14.68
CA LEU A 595 -0.05 -1.69 -13.37
C LEU A 595 0.09 -3.09 -12.74
N LEU A 596 -0.97 -3.91 -12.79
CA LEU A 596 -0.94 -5.30 -12.31
C LEU A 596 0.15 -6.13 -12.98
N ALA A 597 0.22 -6.10 -14.31
CA ALA A 597 1.28 -6.76 -15.06
C ALA A 597 2.68 -6.27 -14.65
N LYS A 598 2.80 -5.01 -14.18
CA LYS A 598 4.05 -4.31 -13.88
C LYS A 598 4.69 -4.62 -12.53
N GLY A 599 4.23 -5.64 -11.80
CA GLY A 599 4.98 -6.22 -10.68
C GLY A 599 5.13 -5.26 -9.50
N VAL A 600 4.03 -5.05 -8.77
CA VAL A 600 3.93 -4.15 -7.61
C VAL A 600 4.95 -4.54 -6.53
N GLN A 601 5.91 -3.64 -6.22
CA GLN A 601 6.89 -3.87 -5.15
C GLN A 601 6.45 -3.12 -3.89
N ALA A 602 6.18 -3.81 -2.78
CA ALA A 602 5.60 -3.22 -1.55
C ALA A 602 6.58 -2.37 -0.69
N SER A 603 7.58 -1.72 -1.29
CA SER A 603 8.78 -1.24 -0.60
C SER A 603 8.83 0.26 -0.26
N TRP A 604 8.09 1.09 -0.99
CA TRP A 604 8.05 2.55 -0.80
C TRP A 604 6.85 3.02 0.04
N ALA A 605 6.06 2.08 0.59
CA ALA A 605 4.89 2.39 1.41
C ALA A 605 5.25 3.19 2.69
N GLY A 606 6.43 2.93 3.28
CA GLY A 606 6.97 3.69 4.42
C GLY A 606 7.36 5.15 4.14
N SER A 607 7.05 5.68 2.94
CA SER A 607 7.25 7.09 2.57
C SER A 607 5.94 7.83 2.29
N ASN A 608 4.77 7.21 2.51
CA ASN A 608 3.44 7.76 2.16
C ASN A 608 3.36 8.30 0.71
N ALA A 609 4.05 7.63 -0.21
CA ALA A 609 4.07 7.97 -1.63
C ALA A 609 2.92 7.26 -2.37
N TYR A 610 2.01 8.02 -2.97
CA TYR A 610 0.83 7.48 -3.69
C TYR A 610 0.63 8.15 -5.04
N PHE A 611 -0.15 7.52 -5.92
CA PHE A 611 -0.80 8.19 -7.04
C PHE A 611 -2.30 7.86 -7.07
N THR A 612 -3.10 8.77 -7.59
CA THR A 612 -4.56 8.59 -7.66
C THR A 612 -4.93 7.87 -8.95
N ALA A 613 -5.52 6.69 -8.81
CA ALA A 613 -6.28 6.05 -9.88
C ALA A 613 -7.76 6.43 -9.75
N PHE A 614 -8.47 6.43 -10.88
CA PHE A 614 -9.87 6.84 -10.98
C PHE A 614 -10.71 5.71 -11.58
N GLU A 615 -11.88 5.50 -11.01
CA GLU A 615 -12.93 4.66 -11.58
C GLU A 615 -14.01 5.59 -12.16
N GLU A 616 -14.38 5.39 -13.42
CA GLU A 616 -15.56 6.03 -14.01
C GLU A 616 -16.78 5.12 -13.75
N ILE A 617 -17.86 5.67 -13.17
CA ILE A 617 -19.08 4.91 -12.87
C ILE A 617 -20.08 5.02 -14.03
N ASP A 618 -20.82 6.13 -14.14
CA ASP A 618 -21.58 6.55 -15.33
C ASP A 618 -21.53 8.07 -15.52
N SER A 619 -21.87 8.85 -14.47
CA SER A 619 -21.85 10.31 -14.46
C SER A 619 -20.84 10.92 -13.47
N ALA A 620 -20.25 10.09 -12.60
CA ALA A 620 -19.21 10.45 -11.65
C ALA A 620 -17.93 9.61 -11.78
N GLU A 621 -16.84 10.11 -11.18
CA GLU A 621 -15.62 9.35 -10.93
C GLU A 621 -15.45 9.07 -9.42
N ARG A 622 -14.87 7.92 -9.07
CA ARG A 622 -14.35 7.63 -7.72
C ARG A 622 -12.83 7.61 -7.74
N ASP A 623 -12.20 8.02 -6.64
CA ASP A 623 -10.75 8.09 -6.53
C ASP A 623 -10.18 7.07 -5.53
N PHE A 624 -9.04 6.47 -5.91
CA PHE A 624 -8.35 5.42 -5.15
C PHE A 624 -6.85 5.73 -5.09
N LEU A 625 -6.27 5.72 -3.89
CA LEU A 625 -4.85 6.00 -3.66
C LEU A 625 -4.03 4.71 -3.77
N ILE A 626 -3.33 4.53 -4.89
CA ILE A 626 -2.45 3.38 -5.12
C ILE A 626 -1.02 3.76 -4.67
N PRO A 627 -0.32 2.94 -3.85
CA PRO A 627 1.06 3.21 -3.46
C PRO A 627 1.98 3.36 -4.67
N LEU A 628 2.82 4.38 -4.70
CA LEU A 628 3.77 4.67 -5.78
C LEU A 628 4.82 3.55 -5.96
N SER A 629 4.99 2.73 -4.93
CA SER A 629 5.78 1.51 -4.95
C SER A 629 5.30 0.48 -6.01
N SER A 630 4.04 0.58 -6.47
CA SER A 630 3.49 -0.20 -7.58
C SER A 630 4.06 0.15 -8.97
N ARG A 631 4.89 1.19 -9.07
CA ARG A 631 5.31 1.80 -10.34
C ARG A 631 6.82 2.03 -10.47
N LEU A 632 7.59 1.85 -9.41
CA LEU A 632 9.06 1.91 -9.42
C LEU A 632 9.66 0.51 -9.36
N PHE A 633 10.72 0.27 -10.13
CA PHE A 633 11.54 -0.93 -10.01
C PHE A 633 12.83 -0.66 -9.24
N ASP A 634 13.30 -1.70 -8.54
CA ASP A 634 14.61 -1.81 -7.89
C ASP A 634 14.83 -0.98 -6.60
N GLN A 635 14.02 -1.23 -5.56
CA GLN A 635 14.56 -1.44 -4.19
C GLN A 635 13.58 -2.01 -3.13
N SER A 636 13.97 -3.15 -2.56
CA SER A 636 13.70 -3.79 -1.23
C SER A 636 12.33 -3.77 -0.51
N VAL A 637 11.61 -4.90 -0.54
CA VAL A 637 10.62 -5.31 0.51
C VAL A 637 11.30 -6.33 1.45
N ASN A 638 10.98 -6.36 2.75
CA ASN A 638 11.64 -7.24 3.76
C ASN A 638 13.18 -7.19 3.67
N GLY A 639 13.71 -6.01 3.31
CA GLY A 639 15.12 -5.74 3.00
C GLY A 639 15.67 -6.41 1.73
N ARG A 640 14.92 -7.27 1.05
CA ARG A 640 15.33 -8.00 -0.17
C ARG A 640 15.00 -7.17 -1.42
N ALA A 641 15.97 -6.34 -1.84
CA ALA A 641 16.02 -5.83 -3.21
C ALA A 641 16.49 -6.94 -4.17
N PHE A 642 16.72 -6.60 -5.43
CA PHE A 642 17.45 -7.45 -6.40
C PHE A 642 18.78 -8.03 -5.84
N GLN A 643 19.38 -7.40 -4.82
CA GLN A 643 20.47 -7.97 -4.01
C GLN A 643 20.25 -9.41 -3.51
N SER A 644 19.00 -9.87 -3.33
CA SER A 644 18.73 -11.25 -2.92
C SER A 644 18.79 -12.24 -4.08
N TYR A 645 18.39 -11.84 -5.29
CA TYR A 645 18.68 -12.61 -6.49
C TYR A 645 20.19 -12.76 -6.70
N MET A 646 20.99 -11.71 -6.43
CA MET A 646 22.46 -11.79 -6.40
C MET A 646 23.00 -12.70 -5.28
N TYR A 647 22.34 -12.75 -4.11
CA TYR A 647 22.72 -13.62 -3.00
C TYR A 647 22.49 -15.10 -3.35
N ASP A 648 21.33 -15.42 -3.93
CA ASP A 648 20.99 -16.79 -4.31
C ASP A 648 21.86 -17.25 -5.50
N LEU A 649 22.23 -16.35 -6.43
CA LEU A 649 23.29 -16.60 -7.44
C LEU A 649 24.68 -16.84 -6.83
N PHE A 650 25.07 -16.07 -5.80
CA PHE A 650 26.34 -16.25 -5.10
C PHE A 650 26.36 -17.59 -4.34
N MET A 651 25.25 -17.99 -3.72
CA MET A 651 25.10 -19.28 -3.05
C MET A 651 25.02 -20.46 -4.04
N THR A 652 24.49 -20.24 -5.24
CA THR A 652 24.53 -21.21 -6.36
C THR A 652 25.95 -21.37 -6.91
N TRP A 653 26.72 -20.28 -6.98
CA TRP A 653 28.14 -20.28 -7.33
C TRP A 653 29.02 -21.02 -6.30
N VAL A 654 28.67 -20.96 -5.01
CA VAL A 654 29.37 -21.70 -3.93
C VAL A 654 28.93 -23.17 -3.83
N SER A 655 27.66 -23.49 -4.12
CA SER A 655 27.12 -24.87 -4.00
C SER A 655 27.22 -25.71 -5.28
N GLY A 656 27.66 -25.13 -6.40
CA GLY A 656 27.84 -25.80 -7.70
C GLY A 656 28.94 -26.86 -7.69
N ASN A 657 28.59 -28.07 -7.26
CA ASN A 657 29.49 -29.24 -7.19
C ASN A 657 29.85 -29.80 -8.59
N ALA A 658 30.70 -29.08 -9.32
CA ALA A 658 31.18 -29.44 -10.66
C ALA A 658 32.21 -30.59 -10.62
N GLY A 659 31.74 -31.80 -10.34
CA GLY A 659 32.52 -33.02 -10.52
C GLY A 659 32.96 -33.23 -11.98
N PHE A 660 34.13 -33.84 -12.17
CA PHE A 660 34.62 -34.20 -13.51
C PHE A 660 33.74 -35.28 -14.16
N GLN A 661 32.95 -34.89 -15.17
CA GLN A 661 32.58 -35.79 -16.27
C GLN A 661 32.71 -35.05 -17.60
N GLY A 662 33.20 -35.77 -18.63
CA GLY A 662 33.58 -35.17 -19.92
C GLY A 662 32.46 -35.26 -20.96
N GLY A 663 32.24 -34.17 -21.69
CA GLY A 663 31.48 -34.14 -22.93
C GLY A 663 32.41 -33.86 -24.12
N ALA A 664 32.45 -34.75 -25.10
CA ALA A 664 33.31 -34.59 -26.27
C ALA A 664 32.63 -33.76 -27.37
N ASN A 665 33.07 -32.51 -27.54
CA ASN A 665 33.27 -31.88 -28.85
C ASN A 665 34.04 -30.56 -28.66
N GLY A 666 35.17 -30.40 -29.34
CA GLY A 666 36.11 -29.31 -29.08
C GLY A 666 35.90 -28.10 -29.96
N LEU A 667 35.92 -26.90 -29.38
CA LEU A 667 36.34 -25.64 -30.01
C LEU A 667 36.57 -24.54 -28.94
N MET A 668 37.48 -24.78 -27.98
CA MET A 668 37.86 -23.79 -26.95
C MET A 668 39.38 -23.53 -26.93
N PRO A 669 39.84 -22.27 -27.10
CA PRO A 669 41.23 -21.88 -26.86
C PRO A 669 41.63 -22.07 -25.39
N THR A 670 42.91 -22.36 -25.12
CA THR A 670 43.34 -22.76 -23.78
C THR A 670 43.77 -21.60 -22.87
N LYS A 671 43.22 -21.59 -21.65
CA LYS A 671 43.75 -20.96 -20.42
C LYS A 671 43.75 -19.40 -20.32
N PRO A 672 42.76 -18.80 -19.64
CA PRO A 672 42.96 -17.53 -18.92
C PRO A 672 44.06 -17.68 -17.85
N ARG A 673 44.69 -16.59 -17.39
CA ARG A 673 45.76 -16.59 -16.36
C ARG A 673 45.40 -15.69 -15.18
N PHE A 674 45.66 -16.13 -13.95
CA PHE A 674 45.38 -15.38 -12.72
C PHE A 674 46.58 -14.58 -12.16
N ALA A 675 47.65 -14.42 -12.96
CA ALA A 675 48.77 -13.54 -12.62
C ALA A 675 48.47 -12.05 -12.92
N SER A 676 47.35 -11.76 -13.60
CA SER A 676 47.08 -10.49 -14.27
C SER A 676 46.18 -9.52 -13.50
N LEU A 677 46.30 -9.47 -12.16
CA LEU A 677 45.69 -8.36 -11.41
C LEU A 677 46.38 -7.01 -11.68
N THR A 678 47.62 -7.03 -12.21
CA THR A 678 48.35 -5.87 -12.73
C THR A 678 48.93 -6.04 -14.15
N ASP A 679 48.99 -7.25 -14.73
CA ASP A 679 49.47 -7.44 -16.11
C ASP A 679 48.59 -6.71 -17.13
N ASN A 680 49.08 -5.56 -17.60
CA ASN A 680 48.75 -5.07 -18.92
C ASN A 680 49.40 -6.03 -19.93
N ALA A 681 48.62 -6.78 -20.70
CA ALA A 681 49.14 -7.47 -21.87
C ALA A 681 49.49 -6.42 -22.94
N LYS A 682 50.72 -5.88 -22.89
CA LYS A 682 51.30 -5.03 -23.93
C LYS A 682 51.58 -5.86 -25.18
N ALA A 683 50.56 -6.06 -26.00
CA ALA A 683 50.66 -6.78 -27.26
C ALA A 683 51.23 -5.84 -28.33
N GLY A 684 52.55 -5.90 -28.52
CA GLY A 684 53.28 -5.06 -29.48
C GLY A 684 53.47 -3.62 -29.00
N ILE A 685 54.70 -3.28 -28.62
CA ILE A 685 55.17 -1.89 -28.73
C ILE A 685 55.75 -1.76 -30.13
N GLY A 686 55.12 -0.94 -30.96
CA GLY A 686 55.72 -0.51 -32.23
C GLY A 686 56.22 0.92 -32.09
N GLN A 687 57.35 1.20 -32.74
CA GLN A 687 57.84 2.55 -32.97
C GLN A 687 57.78 2.84 -34.47
N SER A 688 57.19 3.98 -34.83
CA SER A 688 57.39 4.54 -36.16
C SER A 688 58.83 5.00 -36.32
N GLY A 689 59.33 5.10 -37.57
CA GLY A 689 60.62 5.71 -37.87
C GLY A 689 60.73 7.19 -37.45
N ASN A 690 59.60 7.81 -37.05
CA ASN A 690 59.49 9.20 -36.63
C ASN A 690 59.39 9.33 -35.10
N GLY A 691 59.77 8.29 -34.34
CA GLY A 691 59.82 8.27 -32.87
C GLY A 691 58.48 8.10 -32.15
N TRP A 692 57.33 8.26 -32.83
CA TRP A 692 56.02 7.99 -32.23
C TRP A 692 55.91 6.52 -31.86
N SER A 693 55.36 6.24 -30.68
CA SER A 693 55.13 4.89 -30.16
C SER A 693 53.64 4.57 -30.13
N TYR A 694 53.31 3.31 -30.37
CA TYR A 694 51.96 2.77 -30.21
C TYR A 694 51.99 1.46 -29.44
N ALA A 695 51.01 1.27 -28.57
CA ALA A 695 50.88 0.10 -27.72
C ALA A 695 49.41 -0.27 -27.53
N MET A 696 49.05 -1.53 -27.85
CA MET A 696 47.76 -2.09 -27.44
C MET A 696 47.87 -2.65 -26.02
N LYS A 697 46.95 -2.22 -25.16
CA LYS A 697 46.69 -2.77 -23.82
C LYS A 697 45.45 -3.64 -23.90
N GLY A 698 45.62 -4.95 -23.77
CA GLY A 698 44.51 -5.89 -23.55
C GLY A 698 44.41 -6.25 -22.07
N ARG A 699 43.19 -6.24 -21.52
CA ARG A 699 42.89 -6.76 -20.18
C ARG A 699 41.66 -7.67 -20.24
N PHE A 700 41.81 -8.93 -19.85
CA PHE A 700 40.65 -9.75 -19.49
C PHE A 700 40.01 -9.17 -18.24
N MET A 701 38.74 -8.83 -18.36
CA MET A 701 37.95 -8.24 -17.29
C MET A 701 36.84 -9.19 -16.88
N THR A 702 36.45 -9.10 -15.62
CA THR A 702 35.19 -9.64 -15.14
C THR A 702 34.16 -8.51 -15.23
N ARG A 703 33.36 -8.44 -16.32
CA ARG A 703 32.25 -7.49 -16.41
C ARG A 703 31.18 -7.99 -15.44
N GLU A 704 30.88 -7.16 -14.44
CA GLU A 704 29.87 -7.46 -13.43
C GLU A 704 28.47 -7.34 -14.08
N THR A 705 27.80 -8.47 -14.24
CA THR A 705 26.43 -8.58 -14.79
C THR A 705 25.49 -9.20 -13.76
N ARG A 706 24.18 -9.13 -13.98
CA ARG A 706 23.17 -9.76 -13.11
C ARG A 706 23.37 -11.27 -12.89
N PHE A 707 24.17 -11.93 -13.73
CA PHE A 707 24.39 -13.38 -13.73
C PHE A 707 25.85 -13.75 -13.43
N GLY A 708 26.55 -12.84 -12.74
CA GLY A 708 27.94 -13.00 -12.32
C GLY A 708 28.96 -12.36 -13.26
N LEU A 709 30.19 -12.87 -13.16
CA LEU A 709 31.38 -12.34 -13.81
C LEU A 709 31.47 -12.82 -15.26
N GLN A 710 30.92 -12.07 -16.22
CA GLN A 710 31.16 -12.37 -17.63
C GLN A 710 32.62 -12.04 -17.99
N PRO A 711 33.34 -12.91 -18.73
CA PRO A 711 34.68 -12.63 -19.21
C PRO A 711 34.63 -11.59 -20.35
N GLY A 712 34.62 -10.32 -19.97
CA GLY A 712 34.79 -9.20 -20.88
C GLY A 712 36.24 -9.04 -21.30
N PHE A 713 36.47 -8.33 -22.40
CA PHE A 713 37.80 -7.92 -22.83
C PHE A 713 37.82 -6.40 -22.94
N SER A 714 38.61 -5.74 -22.10
CA SER A 714 38.97 -4.34 -22.35
C SER A 714 40.15 -4.32 -23.29
N SER A 715 40.04 -3.47 -24.31
CA SER A 715 41.13 -3.17 -25.24
C SER A 715 41.28 -1.66 -25.34
N SER A 716 42.52 -1.18 -25.34
CA SER A 716 42.83 0.23 -25.54
C SER A 716 44.11 0.36 -26.35
N LEU A 717 44.03 1.02 -27.51
CA LEU A 717 45.17 1.41 -28.31
C LEU A 717 45.64 2.78 -27.82
N GLU A 718 46.83 2.86 -27.24
CA GLU A 718 47.48 4.12 -26.89
C GLU A 718 48.56 4.48 -27.93
N VAL A 719 48.56 5.73 -28.36
CA VAL A 719 49.55 6.34 -29.26
C VAL A 719 50.18 7.52 -28.54
N ALA A 720 51.51 7.56 -28.42
CA ALA A 720 52.25 8.56 -27.67
C ALA A 720 53.36 9.23 -28.49
N ALA A 721 53.51 10.54 -28.29
CA ALA A 721 54.53 11.37 -28.92
C ALA A 721 55.96 10.97 -28.52
N PRO A 722 57.00 11.28 -29.34
CA PRO A 722 58.37 10.79 -29.14
C PRO A 722 59.03 11.17 -27.79
N ASP A 723 58.56 12.26 -27.17
CA ASP A 723 59.03 12.84 -25.91
C ASP A 723 58.02 12.69 -24.75
N GLY A 724 56.85 12.09 -25.02
CA GLY A 724 55.73 12.03 -24.10
C GLY A 724 55.02 13.36 -23.83
N PHE A 725 55.10 14.38 -24.72
CA PHE A 725 54.33 15.62 -24.54
C PHE A 725 52.82 15.35 -24.60
N ALA A 726 52.39 14.37 -25.41
CA ALA A 726 51.01 13.91 -25.48
C ALA A 726 50.90 12.40 -25.68
N SER A 727 49.84 11.80 -25.15
CA SER A 727 49.31 10.51 -25.61
C SER A 727 47.80 10.55 -25.82
N PHE A 728 47.33 9.73 -26.74
CA PHE A 728 45.91 9.54 -27.06
C PHE A 728 45.60 8.06 -26.93
N ALA A 729 44.50 7.70 -26.28
CA ALA A 729 44.05 6.33 -26.18
C ALA A 729 42.58 6.20 -26.60
N VAL A 730 42.26 5.15 -27.36
CA VAL A 730 40.89 4.79 -27.78
C VAL A 730 40.68 3.30 -27.57
N GLY A 731 39.49 2.89 -27.16
CA GLY A 731 39.22 1.52 -26.79
C GLY A 731 37.75 1.21 -26.52
N SER A 732 37.53 0.02 -25.98
CA SER A 732 36.25 -0.44 -25.45
C SER A 732 36.50 -1.29 -24.19
N GLY A 733 35.60 -1.20 -23.21
CA GLY A 733 35.68 -1.88 -21.91
C GLY A 733 35.62 -0.90 -20.74
N ASP A 734 36.53 -1.06 -19.77
CA ASP A 734 36.58 -0.21 -18.57
C ASP A 734 37.26 1.13 -18.86
N GLY A 735 36.48 2.06 -19.39
CA GLY A 735 36.88 3.44 -19.65
C GLY A 735 37.22 4.22 -18.38
N ALA A 736 36.55 3.98 -17.26
CA ALA A 736 36.85 4.61 -15.98
C ALA A 736 38.31 4.37 -15.57
N LEU A 737 38.75 3.11 -15.61
CA LEU A 737 40.14 2.73 -15.36
C LEU A 737 41.11 3.34 -16.40
N SER A 738 40.76 3.31 -17.69
CA SER A 738 41.63 3.84 -18.76
C SER A 738 41.83 5.37 -18.67
N ILE A 739 40.80 6.09 -18.23
CA ILE A 739 40.78 7.55 -18.09
C ILE A 739 41.49 7.97 -16.80
N ALA A 740 41.04 7.45 -15.65
CA ALA A 740 41.34 8.00 -14.32
C ALA A 740 42.16 7.06 -13.41
N GLY A 741 42.49 5.84 -13.83
CA GLY A 741 43.37 4.92 -13.10
C GLY A 741 44.78 5.49 -12.93
N ASN A 742 45.29 5.49 -11.69
CA ASN A 742 46.63 5.99 -11.35
C ASN A 742 47.14 5.37 -10.05
N GLY A 743 48.46 5.22 -9.91
CA GLY A 743 49.10 4.75 -8.67
C GLY A 743 48.54 3.40 -8.21
N ALA A 744 48.20 3.27 -6.94
CA ALA A 744 47.55 2.09 -6.38
C ALA A 744 46.02 2.01 -6.60
N MET A 745 45.41 2.96 -7.33
CA MET A 745 43.98 3.00 -7.69
C MET A 745 43.79 2.55 -9.15
N GLN A 746 43.83 1.24 -9.37
CA GLN A 746 43.79 0.59 -10.70
C GLN A 746 42.93 -0.69 -10.73
N LEU A 747 42.02 -0.87 -9.75
CA LEU A 747 40.99 -1.91 -9.79
C LEU A 747 39.67 -1.30 -10.29
N SER A 748 38.88 -2.08 -11.02
CA SER A 748 37.53 -1.66 -11.42
C SER A 748 36.59 -1.47 -10.22
N SER A 749 36.91 -2.05 -9.04
CA SER A 749 36.21 -1.77 -7.79
C SER A 749 36.41 -0.34 -7.29
N ASP A 750 37.56 0.31 -7.58
CA ASP A 750 37.85 1.70 -7.15
C ASP A 750 36.83 2.71 -7.71
N PHE A 751 36.33 2.44 -8.92
CA PHE A 751 35.44 3.30 -9.69
C PHE A 751 33.97 2.83 -9.67
N ASN A 752 33.66 1.72 -9.02
CA ASN A 752 32.33 1.12 -9.01
C ASN A 752 31.43 1.81 -7.96
N PRO A 753 30.25 2.36 -8.33
CA PRO A 753 29.34 3.07 -7.43
C PRO A 753 28.96 2.35 -6.14
N LEU A 754 28.97 1.02 -6.15
CA LEU A 754 28.55 0.16 -5.03
C LEU A 754 29.73 -0.27 -4.14
N THR A 755 30.98 -0.12 -4.58
CA THR A 755 32.13 -0.76 -3.93
C THR A 755 33.38 0.09 -3.73
N GLY A 756 33.54 1.23 -4.43
CA GLY A 756 34.71 2.13 -4.32
C GLY A 756 34.37 3.61 -4.26
N GLY A 757 35.40 4.43 -4.03
CA GLY A 757 35.28 5.86 -3.72
C GLY A 757 36.06 6.82 -4.62
N ASN A 758 36.66 6.33 -5.70
CA ASN A 758 37.47 7.13 -6.64
C ASN A 758 36.65 7.48 -7.89
N ASP A 759 36.02 8.66 -7.90
CA ASP A 759 35.14 9.17 -8.95
C ASP A 759 34.10 8.16 -9.51
N PRO A 760 33.18 7.61 -8.69
CA PRO A 760 32.32 6.53 -9.13
C PRO A 760 31.31 6.91 -10.23
N LEU A 761 31.18 8.20 -10.56
CA LEU A 761 30.41 8.67 -11.72
C LEU A 761 30.97 8.13 -13.05
N LEU A 762 32.26 7.84 -13.12
CA LEU A 762 32.86 7.17 -14.28
C LEU A 762 32.38 5.71 -14.40
N GLY A 763 32.13 5.02 -13.28
CA GLY A 763 31.71 3.61 -13.27
C GLY A 763 30.35 3.38 -13.93
N PHE A 764 29.39 4.28 -13.75
CA PHE A 764 28.08 4.22 -14.44
C PHE A 764 28.22 4.22 -15.97
N ALA A 765 29.16 5.04 -16.49
CA ALA A 765 29.47 5.15 -17.91
C ALA A 765 30.69 4.32 -18.34
N SER A 766 31.08 3.29 -17.57
CA SER A 766 32.17 2.37 -17.92
C SER A 766 31.60 1.02 -18.38
N GLY A 767 32.10 0.48 -19.50
CA GLY A 767 31.71 -0.84 -20.00
C GLY A 767 31.52 -0.96 -21.52
N ASP A 768 31.57 0.16 -22.26
CA ASP A 768 31.55 0.19 -23.73
C ASP A 768 32.71 1.07 -24.25
N ALA A 769 32.53 1.94 -25.24
CA ALA A 769 33.60 2.69 -25.89
C ALA A 769 34.19 3.79 -24.98
N HIS A 770 35.52 3.93 -25.03
CA HIS A 770 36.24 4.96 -24.28
C HIS A 770 37.34 5.64 -25.10
N MET A 771 37.59 6.91 -24.79
CA MET A 771 38.63 7.74 -25.36
C MET A 771 39.31 8.57 -24.26
N SER A 772 40.61 8.82 -24.39
CA SER A 772 41.31 9.81 -23.57
C SER A 772 42.43 10.50 -24.34
N ALA A 773 42.73 11.74 -23.96
CA ALA A 773 43.86 12.52 -24.45
C ALA A 773 44.61 13.11 -23.26
N LYS A 774 45.92 12.85 -23.16
CA LYS A 774 46.75 13.20 -22.00
C LYS A 774 47.89 14.08 -22.47
N VAL A 775 48.00 15.31 -21.96
CA VAL A 775 48.96 16.33 -22.38
C VAL A 775 49.80 16.78 -21.19
N LYS A 776 51.13 16.75 -21.35
CA LYS A 776 52.10 17.25 -20.36
C LYS A 776 52.29 18.75 -20.56
N VAL A 777 51.77 19.55 -19.62
CA VAL A 777 51.77 21.02 -19.70
C VAL A 777 52.96 21.63 -18.94
N ALA A 778 53.50 20.93 -17.95
CA ALA A 778 54.77 21.27 -17.30
C ALA A 778 55.52 19.97 -16.92
N PRO A 779 56.81 20.02 -16.53
CA PRO A 779 57.56 18.84 -16.11
C PRO A 779 56.84 17.97 -15.07
N ASN A 780 56.09 18.61 -14.16
CA ASN A 780 55.32 17.99 -13.08
C ASN A 780 53.79 18.21 -13.17
N LEU A 781 53.25 18.62 -14.33
CA LEU A 781 51.81 18.83 -14.53
C LEU A 781 51.32 18.21 -15.84
N ARG A 782 50.33 17.33 -15.75
CA ARG A 782 49.60 16.75 -16.88
C ARG A 782 48.12 17.12 -16.79
N ILE A 783 47.49 17.36 -17.93
CA ILE A 783 46.04 17.46 -18.07
C ILE A 783 45.58 16.27 -18.91
N SER A 784 44.57 15.57 -18.42
CA SER A 784 43.97 14.39 -19.03
C SER A 784 42.49 14.69 -19.32
N PHE A 785 42.06 14.50 -20.55
CA PHE A 785 40.67 14.56 -20.98
C PHE A 785 40.18 13.14 -21.22
N GLY A 786 38.93 12.84 -20.85
CA GLY A 786 38.33 11.52 -21.02
C GLY A 786 36.88 11.58 -21.47
N LEU A 787 36.47 10.57 -22.23
CA LEU A 787 35.09 10.28 -22.60
C LEU A 787 34.90 8.76 -22.49
N THR A 788 33.87 8.32 -21.78
CA THR A 788 33.49 6.90 -21.71
C THR A 788 31.98 6.80 -21.83
N ASN A 789 31.50 5.75 -22.50
CA ASN A 789 30.09 5.39 -22.49
C ASN A 789 29.88 3.93 -22.01
N ASN A 790 28.65 3.66 -21.61
CA ASN A 790 28.18 2.33 -21.27
C ASN A 790 26.75 2.22 -21.80
N ARG A 791 26.58 1.46 -22.87
CA ARG A 791 25.28 0.96 -23.28
C ARG A 791 25.12 -0.45 -22.71
N ARG A 792 24.03 -0.66 -21.97
CA ARG A 792 23.64 -1.96 -21.42
C ARG A 792 22.22 -2.30 -21.85
N ASP A 793 22.15 -3.18 -22.82
CA ASP A 793 20.93 -3.89 -23.24
C ASP A 793 20.29 -4.58 -22.03
N ILE A 794 18.98 -4.39 -21.89
CA ILE A 794 18.21 -4.94 -20.77
C ILE A 794 18.18 -6.47 -20.78
N GLU A 795 18.26 -7.16 -21.92
CA GLU A 795 18.35 -8.62 -21.92
C GLU A 795 19.60 -9.09 -21.16
N ASN A 796 20.70 -8.34 -21.18
CA ASN A 796 21.91 -8.68 -20.43
C ASN A 796 21.80 -8.38 -18.91
N ASP A 797 20.81 -7.58 -18.49
CA ASP A 797 20.40 -7.46 -17.08
C ASP A 797 19.31 -8.49 -16.69
N PHE A 798 18.79 -9.32 -17.60
CA PHE A 798 17.68 -10.28 -17.31
C PHE A 798 17.89 -11.74 -17.81
N ARG A 799 18.90 -12.04 -18.64
CA ARG A 799 19.25 -13.37 -19.19
C ARG A 799 19.54 -14.43 -18.12
N ASN A 800 18.68 -15.46 -18.04
CA ASN A 800 18.72 -16.58 -17.08
C ASN A 800 18.12 -16.28 -15.69
N ALA A 801 17.39 -15.18 -15.52
CA ALA A 801 16.42 -15.11 -14.42
C ALA A 801 15.24 -16.06 -14.69
N PRO A 802 14.68 -16.74 -13.67
CA PRO A 802 13.46 -17.53 -13.81
C PRO A 802 12.26 -16.58 -13.92
N LEU A 803 12.01 -16.12 -15.14
CA LEU A 803 10.99 -15.12 -15.46
C LEU A 803 9.72 -15.81 -15.99
N SER A 804 8.56 -15.35 -15.57
CA SER A 804 7.31 -15.62 -16.27
C SER A 804 7.33 -14.95 -17.66
N GLU A 805 6.53 -15.46 -18.60
CA GLU A 805 6.39 -14.83 -19.93
C GLU A 805 5.91 -13.38 -19.83
N ASP A 806 5.09 -13.05 -18.83
CA ASP A 806 4.68 -11.67 -18.52
C ASP A 806 5.89 -10.77 -18.28
N LEU A 807 6.82 -11.16 -17.40
CA LEU A 807 8.03 -10.38 -17.11
C LEU A 807 8.91 -10.19 -18.36
N ILE A 808 8.98 -11.18 -19.24
CA ILE A 808 9.70 -11.10 -20.52
C ILE A 808 8.99 -10.13 -21.48
N SER A 809 7.64 -10.13 -21.51
CA SER A 809 6.86 -9.18 -22.30
C SER A 809 7.10 -7.73 -21.89
N GLN A 810 7.32 -7.50 -20.59
CA GLN A 810 7.56 -6.17 -20.01
C GLN A 810 8.94 -5.61 -20.36
N GLN A 811 9.96 -6.45 -20.36
CA GLN A 811 11.35 -6.06 -20.60
C GLN A 811 11.51 -5.40 -21.98
N ARG A 812 10.73 -5.84 -22.97
CA ARG A 812 10.69 -5.26 -24.33
C ARG A 812 10.17 -3.81 -24.38
N LEU A 813 9.56 -3.29 -23.31
CA LEU A 813 9.13 -1.89 -23.19
C LEU A 813 10.19 -0.99 -22.53
N LEU A 814 11.20 -1.58 -21.90
CA LEU A 814 12.27 -0.91 -21.17
C LEU A 814 13.58 -0.90 -21.97
N GLY A 815 13.67 0.00 -22.95
CA GLY A 815 14.89 0.17 -23.76
C GLY A 815 16.16 0.41 -22.92
N ASP A 816 17.31 0.10 -23.52
CA ASP A 816 18.66 0.02 -22.93
C ASP A 816 19.01 1.12 -21.91
N TYR A 817 19.84 0.77 -20.92
CA TYR A 817 20.50 1.77 -20.10
C TYR A 817 21.64 2.41 -20.91
N GLU A 818 21.61 3.72 -21.05
CA GLU A 818 22.64 4.50 -21.76
C GLU A 818 23.20 5.58 -20.84
N ALA A 819 24.51 5.49 -20.55
CA ALA A 819 25.26 6.45 -19.76
C ALA A 819 26.50 6.94 -20.51
N THR A 820 26.85 8.22 -20.34
CA THR A 820 28.04 8.85 -20.93
C THR A 820 28.69 9.79 -19.93
N ALA A 821 29.99 9.62 -19.66
CA ALA A 821 30.75 10.49 -18.76
C ALA A 821 31.91 11.18 -19.49
N LEU A 822 31.95 12.51 -19.32
CA LEU A 822 33.06 13.38 -19.72
C LEU A 822 33.92 13.67 -18.50
N ASN A 823 35.25 13.56 -18.63
CA ASN A 823 36.22 13.76 -17.56
C ASN A 823 37.28 14.80 -17.95
N VAL A 824 37.67 15.65 -16.99
CA VAL A 824 38.88 16.49 -17.07
C VAL A 824 39.65 16.32 -15.77
N ARG A 825 40.85 15.75 -15.86
CA ARG A 825 41.73 15.45 -14.73
C ARG A 825 43.05 16.20 -14.84
N PHE A 826 43.46 16.84 -13.75
CA PHE A 826 44.74 17.53 -13.60
C PHE A 826 45.61 16.70 -12.68
N ASP A 827 46.73 16.17 -13.15
CA ASP A 827 47.67 15.36 -12.37
C ASP A 827 48.95 16.17 -12.11
N ARG A 828 49.30 16.38 -10.82
CA ARG A 828 50.48 17.15 -10.41
C ARG A 828 51.41 16.33 -9.51
N SER A 829 52.67 16.20 -9.90
CA SER A 829 53.72 15.60 -9.08
C SER A 829 54.31 16.64 -8.11
N LEU A 830 54.44 16.24 -6.84
CA LEU A 830 54.98 17.02 -5.73
C LEU A 830 56.26 16.34 -5.24
N GLY A 831 57.39 16.73 -5.85
CA GLY A 831 58.63 15.97 -5.77
C GLY A 831 58.53 14.64 -6.53
N GLU A 832 59.39 13.69 -6.17
CA GLU A 832 59.51 12.39 -6.86
C GLU A 832 58.56 11.31 -6.32
N ARG A 833 58.00 11.51 -5.13
CA ARG A 833 57.27 10.47 -4.37
C ARG A 833 55.76 10.67 -4.23
N THR A 834 55.24 11.87 -4.50
CA THR A 834 53.82 12.19 -4.29
C THR A 834 53.17 12.70 -5.57
N ASN A 835 52.01 12.15 -5.92
CA ASN A 835 51.14 12.65 -6.98
C ASN A 835 49.79 13.06 -6.39
N VAL A 836 49.35 14.29 -6.68
CA VAL A 836 48.02 14.78 -6.33
C VAL A 836 47.28 15.09 -7.62
N SER A 837 46.02 14.66 -7.71
CA SER A 837 45.17 14.93 -8.87
C SER A 837 43.81 15.49 -8.47
N VAL A 838 43.26 16.36 -9.31
CA VAL A 838 41.87 16.81 -9.24
C VAL A 838 41.18 16.40 -10.53
N ALA A 839 40.07 15.67 -10.45
CA ALA A 839 39.22 15.32 -11.57
C ALA A 839 37.86 16.02 -11.46
N LEU A 840 37.31 16.41 -12.61
CA LEU A 840 35.95 16.91 -12.77
C LEU A 840 35.25 15.99 -13.76
N THR A 841 34.16 15.33 -13.35
CA THR A 841 33.39 14.44 -14.22
C THR A 841 31.96 14.93 -14.36
N GLN A 842 31.43 14.90 -15.59
CA GLN A 842 30.02 15.12 -15.90
C GLN A 842 29.46 13.85 -16.56
N LEU A 843 28.66 13.13 -15.79
CA LEU A 843 27.88 11.98 -16.20
C LEU A 843 26.49 12.45 -16.67
N HIS A 844 26.06 11.93 -17.82
CA HIS A 844 24.68 12.00 -18.32
C HIS A 844 24.11 10.58 -18.35
N GLU A 845 22.91 10.38 -17.84
CA GLU A 845 22.21 9.09 -17.82
C GLU A 845 20.83 9.24 -18.46
N ALA A 846 20.56 8.51 -19.54
CA ALA A 846 19.27 8.55 -20.22
C ALA A 846 18.21 7.80 -19.42
N ARG A 847 17.08 8.46 -19.12
CA ARG A 847 15.93 7.90 -18.36
C ARG A 847 16.29 7.23 -17.02
N ALA A 848 17.39 7.65 -16.39
CA ALA A 848 17.90 7.04 -15.17
C ALA A 848 18.54 8.07 -14.22
N MET A 849 18.74 7.66 -12.96
CA MET A 849 19.31 8.45 -11.87
C MET A 849 20.31 7.59 -11.06
N LEU A 850 21.61 7.80 -11.23
CA LEU A 850 22.67 7.04 -10.54
C LEU A 850 22.44 5.52 -10.64
N GLY A 851 22.17 5.05 -11.86
CA GLY A 851 21.83 3.66 -12.18
C GLY A 851 20.37 3.24 -11.93
N VAL A 852 19.60 3.99 -11.15
CA VAL A 852 18.17 3.69 -10.89
C VAL A 852 17.32 3.99 -12.14
N ARG A 853 16.41 3.08 -12.50
CA ARG A 853 15.55 3.14 -13.71
C ARG A 853 14.08 2.95 -13.31
N SER A 854 13.13 3.47 -14.10
CA SER A 854 11.68 3.29 -13.87
C SER A 854 10.99 2.52 -15.00
N LEU A 855 9.87 1.90 -14.65
CA LEU A 855 8.87 1.22 -15.51
C LEU A 855 8.09 2.15 -16.44
N SER A 856 8.18 3.45 -16.22
CA SER A 856 7.58 4.50 -17.05
C SER A 856 8.71 5.35 -17.63
N SER A 857 8.71 5.51 -18.95
CA SER A 857 9.70 6.29 -19.70
C SER A 857 9.75 7.77 -19.31
N ASP A 858 8.67 8.24 -18.69
CA ASP A 858 8.35 9.64 -18.45
C ASP A 858 8.68 10.04 -17.00
N ASP A 859 9.00 9.06 -16.16
CA ASP A 859 9.25 9.21 -14.72
C ASP A 859 10.55 10.00 -14.46
N PHE A 860 11.64 9.64 -15.14
CA PHE A 860 12.88 10.44 -15.17
C PHE A 860 12.95 11.38 -16.39
N GLY A 861 11.90 11.44 -17.22
CA GLY A 861 11.84 12.26 -18.43
C GLY A 861 12.99 11.93 -19.40
N LYS A 862 13.82 12.92 -19.73
CA LYS A 862 15.03 12.70 -20.54
C LYS A 862 16.18 12.02 -19.77
N GLY A 863 16.11 11.99 -18.45
CA GLY A 863 17.15 11.44 -17.56
C GLY A 863 17.75 12.45 -16.60
N THR A 864 18.97 12.19 -16.16
CA THR A 864 19.68 13.04 -15.18
C THR A 864 21.09 13.42 -15.63
N VAL A 865 21.58 14.53 -15.08
CA VAL A 865 22.96 15.01 -15.22
C VAL A 865 23.59 15.08 -13.84
N SER A 866 24.69 14.36 -13.66
CA SER A 866 25.47 14.27 -12.43
C SER A 866 26.86 14.86 -12.65
N ARG A 867 27.30 15.76 -11.75
CA ARG A 867 28.59 16.45 -11.84
C ARG A 867 29.40 16.22 -10.57
N SER A 868 30.57 15.62 -10.67
CA SER A 868 31.51 15.42 -9.56
C SER A 868 32.75 16.31 -9.64
N ALA A 869 33.33 16.54 -8.46
CA ALA A 869 34.73 16.90 -8.29
C ALA A 869 35.38 15.85 -7.37
N THR A 870 36.53 15.31 -7.80
CA THR A 870 37.26 14.26 -7.10
C THR A 870 38.69 14.70 -6.85
N LEU A 871 39.09 14.78 -5.59
CA LEU A 871 40.48 14.92 -5.18
C LEU A 871 41.06 13.52 -4.95
N SER A 872 42.25 13.24 -5.47
CA SER A 872 42.97 11.98 -5.21
C SER A 872 44.46 12.23 -4.96
N SER A 873 45.07 11.46 -4.06
CA SER A 873 46.51 11.49 -3.77
C SER A 873 47.08 10.08 -3.76
N ASP A 874 48.33 9.95 -4.18
CA ASP A 874 49.11 8.72 -4.21
C ASP A 874 50.57 9.03 -3.82
N THR A 875 51.13 8.33 -2.84
CA THR A 875 52.38 8.69 -2.15
C THR A 875 53.24 7.48 -1.84
N MET A 876 54.48 7.44 -2.34
CA MET A 876 55.49 6.44 -2.00
C MET A 876 56.19 6.78 -0.67
N ILE A 877 56.20 5.83 0.26
CA ILE A 877 56.91 5.87 1.54
C ILE A 877 58.02 4.82 1.51
N GLY A 878 59.26 5.28 1.38
CA GLY A 878 60.36 4.41 0.96
C GLY A 878 60.11 3.87 -0.45
N ASP A 879 60.58 2.65 -0.71
CA ASP A 879 60.64 2.10 -2.07
C ASP A 879 59.65 0.93 -2.29
N SER A 880 58.88 0.55 -1.26
CA SER A 880 57.94 -0.59 -1.29
C SER A 880 56.56 -0.36 -0.68
N LEU A 881 56.29 0.78 -0.03
CA LEU A 881 54.96 1.14 0.49
C LEU A 881 54.40 2.34 -0.27
N GLN A 882 53.17 2.23 -0.74
CA GLN A 882 52.40 3.26 -1.44
C GLN A 882 51.12 3.52 -0.66
N LEU A 883 50.88 4.75 -0.22
CA LEU A 883 49.60 5.18 0.36
C LEU A 883 48.77 5.87 -0.71
N PHE A 884 47.46 5.62 -0.72
CA PHE A 884 46.55 6.28 -1.65
C PHE A 884 45.25 6.70 -0.96
N ALA A 885 44.64 7.79 -1.44
CA ALA A 885 43.33 8.22 -1.01
C ALA A 885 42.61 9.00 -2.10
N SER A 886 41.27 9.00 -2.08
CA SER A 886 40.44 9.90 -2.87
C SER A 886 39.16 10.30 -2.13
N ALA A 887 38.65 11.48 -2.45
CA ALA A 887 37.36 11.97 -1.98
C ALA A 887 36.61 12.62 -3.16
N THR A 888 35.37 12.17 -3.37
CA THR A 888 34.46 12.55 -4.44
C THR A 888 33.26 13.28 -3.84
N VAL A 889 32.92 14.45 -4.36
CA VAL A 889 31.62 15.10 -4.12
C VAL A 889 30.90 15.30 -5.44
N ALA A 890 29.61 14.95 -5.49
CA ALA A 890 28.78 15.03 -6.68
C ALA A 890 27.47 15.78 -6.41
N ARG A 891 26.91 16.39 -7.46
CA ARG A 891 25.55 16.93 -7.49
C ARG A 891 24.79 16.40 -8.70
N THR A 892 23.54 16.03 -8.51
CA THR A 892 22.68 15.43 -9.54
C THR A 892 21.43 16.28 -9.76
N SER A 893 20.95 16.31 -11.00
CA SER A 893 19.78 17.09 -11.42
C SER A 893 19.02 16.34 -12.52
N SER A 894 17.70 16.41 -12.50
CA SER A 894 16.81 15.80 -13.50
C SER A 894 16.43 16.79 -14.60
N ASP A 895 15.97 16.29 -15.74
CA ASP A 895 15.24 17.11 -16.72
C ASP A 895 13.94 17.69 -16.11
N ARG A 896 13.44 18.81 -16.66
CA ARG A 896 12.20 19.46 -16.19
C ARG A 896 10.93 18.68 -16.54
N SER A 897 10.97 17.82 -17.56
CA SER A 897 9.87 16.95 -17.99
C SER A 897 9.67 15.70 -17.12
N ALA A 898 10.61 15.39 -16.23
CA ALA A 898 10.52 14.24 -15.34
C ALA A 898 9.33 14.33 -14.37
N SER A 899 8.61 13.22 -14.17
CA SER A 899 7.61 13.11 -13.10
C SER A 899 8.24 13.12 -11.70
N PHE A 900 9.47 12.61 -11.59
CA PHE A 900 10.35 12.70 -10.41
C PHE A 900 11.42 13.76 -10.64
N ARG A 901 11.24 14.94 -10.02
CA ARG A 901 12.20 16.04 -10.09
C ARG A 901 13.18 15.99 -8.92
N LEU A 902 14.46 16.21 -9.20
CA LEU A 902 15.53 16.16 -8.20
C LEU A 902 15.88 17.56 -7.70
N ALA A 903 15.55 17.82 -6.44
CA ALA A 903 15.87 19.05 -5.74
C ALA A 903 17.13 18.87 -4.87
N LYS A 904 18.18 19.68 -5.15
CA LYS A 904 19.40 19.83 -4.34
C LYS A 904 20.22 18.54 -4.11
N MET A 905 20.00 17.48 -4.90
CA MET A 905 20.64 16.18 -4.72
C MET A 905 22.17 16.27 -4.74
N THR A 906 22.79 15.82 -3.65
CA THR A 906 24.23 15.88 -3.39
C THR A 906 24.69 14.54 -2.81
N SER A 907 25.80 14.02 -3.31
CA SER A 907 26.34 12.71 -2.95
C SER A 907 27.84 12.78 -2.68
N THR A 908 28.37 11.88 -1.85
CA THR A 908 29.82 11.74 -1.63
C THR A 908 30.27 10.29 -1.68
N ALA A 909 31.52 10.08 -2.05
CA ALA A 909 32.24 8.82 -1.97
C ALA A 909 33.68 9.11 -1.56
N TRP A 910 34.36 8.18 -0.89
CA TRP A 910 35.79 8.33 -0.58
C TRP A 910 36.44 6.97 -0.41
N GLN A 911 37.76 6.92 -0.58
CA GLN A 911 38.55 5.74 -0.21
C GLN A 911 39.93 6.13 0.29
N VAL A 912 40.50 5.29 1.14
CA VAL A 912 41.87 5.39 1.66
C VAL A 912 42.44 3.98 1.73
N GLY A 913 43.71 3.82 1.39
CA GLY A 913 44.33 2.51 1.33
C GLY A 913 45.84 2.56 1.23
N PHE A 914 46.43 1.37 1.19
CA PHE A 914 47.85 1.18 0.93
C PHE A 914 48.09 -0.02 0.02
N ALA A 915 49.14 0.06 -0.79
CA ALA A 915 49.74 -1.07 -1.46
C ALA A 915 51.17 -1.24 -0.94
N LYS A 916 51.55 -2.45 -0.56
CA LYS A 916 52.91 -2.80 -0.17
C LYS A 916 53.42 -3.95 -1.02
N SER A 917 54.52 -3.72 -1.73
CA SER A 917 55.32 -4.79 -2.35
C SER A 917 56.29 -5.38 -1.33
N ASN A 918 56.75 -6.61 -1.60
CA ASN A 918 57.76 -7.31 -0.79
C ASN A 918 57.36 -7.37 0.69
N LEU A 919 56.18 -7.94 0.98
CA LEU A 919 55.64 -8.02 2.33
C LEU A 919 56.22 -9.21 3.09
N LEU A 920 56.25 -10.38 2.45
CA LEU A 920 56.74 -11.66 2.98
C LEU A 920 57.90 -12.24 2.15
N GLY A 921 58.10 -11.76 0.91
CA GLY A 921 59.18 -12.20 0.01
C GLY A 921 59.67 -11.08 -0.91
N SER A 922 60.19 -11.45 -2.08
CA SER A 922 60.70 -10.53 -3.12
C SER A 922 59.80 -10.44 -4.35
N ASN A 923 58.64 -11.09 -4.32
CA ASN A 923 57.72 -11.27 -5.45
C ASN A 923 56.25 -11.31 -4.99
N ASP A 924 55.92 -10.67 -3.87
CA ASP A 924 54.59 -10.59 -3.30
C ASP A 924 54.12 -9.14 -3.09
N ASN A 925 52.81 -8.94 -3.09
CA ASN A 925 52.16 -7.64 -2.96
C ASN A 925 50.87 -7.78 -2.13
N LEU A 926 50.65 -6.84 -1.20
CA LEU A 926 49.40 -6.67 -0.46
C LEU A 926 48.80 -5.30 -0.79
N ARG A 927 47.53 -5.26 -1.18
CA ARG A 927 46.71 -4.04 -1.24
C ARG A 927 45.63 -4.11 -0.17
N PHE A 928 45.43 -3.03 0.57
CA PHE A 928 44.28 -2.82 1.45
C PHE A 928 43.58 -1.51 1.10
N THR A 929 42.26 -1.49 1.13
CA THR A 929 41.42 -0.32 0.86
C THR A 929 40.28 -0.26 1.86
N LEU A 930 39.95 0.93 2.35
CA LEU A 930 38.73 1.24 3.09
C LEU A 930 37.99 2.35 2.33
N ALA A 931 36.75 2.10 1.95
CA ALA A 931 35.96 2.98 1.09
C ALA A 931 34.56 3.23 1.64
N GLN A 932 34.04 4.45 1.43
CA GLN A 932 32.62 4.73 1.37
C GLN A 932 32.23 4.79 -0.12
N PRO A 933 31.37 3.87 -0.60
CA PRO A 933 30.76 3.95 -1.94
C PRO A 933 29.93 5.22 -2.13
N LEU A 934 29.33 5.40 -3.32
CA LEU A 934 28.56 6.61 -3.62
C LEU A 934 27.27 6.67 -2.77
N GLN A 935 27.31 7.55 -1.76
CA GLN A 935 26.24 7.77 -0.80
C GLN A 935 25.52 9.08 -1.10
N VAL A 936 24.18 9.07 -1.11
CA VAL A 936 23.39 10.32 -1.11
C VAL A 936 23.43 10.91 0.30
N GLU A 937 23.91 12.15 0.40
CA GLU A 937 24.08 12.88 1.67
C GLU A 937 22.96 13.91 1.91
N ALA A 938 22.40 14.46 0.82
CA ALA A 938 21.27 15.38 0.83
C ALA A 938 20.51 15.30 -0.49
N GLY A 939 19.20 15.49 -0.47
CA GLY A 939 18.40 15.58 -1.69
C GLY A 939 16.92 15.29 -1.46
N GLN A 940 16.07 15.92 -2.26
CA GLN A 940 14.63 15.66 -2.29
C GLN A 940 14.19 15.23 -3.69
N VAL A 941 13.23 14.32 -3.71
CA VAL A 941 12.46 13.91 -4.88
C VAL A 941 11.10 14.58 -4.80
N GLU A 942 10.76 15.42 -5.78
CA GLU A 942 9.39 15.91 -5.98
C GLU A 942 8.70 14.98 -6.97
N PHE A 943 7.63 14.29 -6.56
CA PHE A 943 6.79 13.49 -7.46
C PHE A 943 5.50 14.25 -7.78
N SER A 944 5.18 14.41 -9.06
CA SER A 944 3.92 15.03 -9.49
C SER A 944 3.01 14.05 -10.21
N SER A 945 1.75 13.98 -9.79
CA SER A 945 0.68 13.17 -10.40
C SER A 945 -0.61 13.97 -10.53
N ILE A 946 -1.57 13.49 -11.32
CA ILE A 946 -2.95 13.97 -11.26
C ILE A 946 -3.66 13.29 -10.09
N GLY A 947 -4.49 14.03 -9.36
CA GLY A 947 -5.30 13.55 -8.24
C GLY A 947 -6.45 14.53 -7.91
N VAL A 948 -7.28 14.19 -6.93
CA VAL A 948 -8.38 15.06 -6.47
C VAL A 948 -7.80 16.21 -5.64
N VAL A 949 -7.96 17.45 -6.11
CA VAL A 949 -7.52 18.68 -5.42
C VAL A 949 -8.64 19.35 -4.63
N ASN A 950 -9.90 18.95 -4.83
CA ASN A 950 -11.04 19.39 -4.03
C ASN A 950 -11.94 18.19 -3.68
N ARG A 951 -12.06 17.85 -2.39
CA ARG A 951 -12.88 16.71 -1.91
C ARG A 951 -14.38 16.98 -1.90
N GLU A 952 -14.83 18.22 -2.00
CA GLU A 952 -16.27 18.56 -2.08
C GLU A 952 -16.81 18.36 -3.50
N THR A 953 -15.98 18.65 -4.52
CA THR A 953 -16.39 18.67 -5.94
C THR A 953 -15.80 17.54 -6.78
N GLY A 954 -14.81 16.80 -6.26
CA GLY A 954 -14.06 15.80 -7.03
C GLY A 954 -13.08 16.39 -8.06
N GLU A 955 -12.83 17.71 -8.03
CA GLU A 955 -12.01 18.36 -9.07
C GLU A 955 -10.59 17.76 -9.16
N ARG A 956 -10.22 17.34 -10.37
CA ARG A 956 -8.87 16.85 -10.70
C ARG A 956 -7.88 17.98 -10.94
N GLY A 957 -6.69 17.86 -10.36
CA GLY A 957 -5.57 18.77 -10.50
C GLY A 957 -4.22 18.10 -10.26
N VAL A 958 -3.14 18.88 -10.29
CA VAL A 958 -1.78 18.37 -10.07
C VAL A 958 -1.48 18.35 -8.57
N ILE A 959 -1.13 17.17 -8.04
CA ILE A 959 -0.64 16.99 -6.67
C ILE A 959 0.87 16.73 -6.75
N THR A 960 1.66 17.54 -6.03
CA THR A 960 3.11 17.34 -5.90
C THR A 960 3.45 16.88 -4.48
N GLN A 961 3.91 15.64 -4.36
CA GLN A 961 4.46 15.07 -3.13
C GLN A 961 5.97 15.30 -3.08
N ARG A 962 6.56 15.32 -1.88
CA ARG A 962 8.01 15.50 -1.66
C ARG A 962 8.54 14.47 -0.69
N PHE A 963 9.68 13.86 -1.04
CA PHE A 963 10.34 12.85 -0.23
C PHE A 963 11.83 13.18 -0.09
N ASP A 964 12.37 13.14 1.12
CA ASP A 964 13.81 13.17 1.35
C ASP A 964 14.44 11.82 0.98
N ILE A 965 15.53 11.83 0.21
CA ILE A 965 16.24 10.62 -0.25
C ILE A 965 17.62 10.44 0.40
N ALA A 966 17.93 11.23 1.43
CA ALA A 966 19.13 11.07 2.23
C ALA A 966 18.82 10.23 3.48
N ASP A 967 19.49 9.09 3.61
CA ASP A 967 19.46 8.26 4.82
C ASP A 967 20.87 8.18 5.43
N PRO A 968 21.21 9.03 6.41
CA PRO A 968 22.50 9.00 7.08
C PRO A 968 22.76 7.70 7.86
N ALA A 969 21.73 6.99 8.27
CA ALA A 969 21.84 5.72 9.01
C ALA A 969 22.16 4.53 8.10
N ARG A 970 22.09 4.69 6.77
CA ARG A 970 22.49 3.67 5.77
C ARG A 970 23.90 3.82 5.21
N ARG A 971 24.72 4.78 5.67
CA ARG A 971 26.10 4.98 5.17
C ARG A 971 26.90 3.69 5.24
N ARG A 972 27.32 3.19 4.08
CA ARG A 972 28.09 1.94 3.92
C ARG A 972 29.58 2.25 3.94
N ILE A 973 30.35 1.48 4.72
CA ILE A 973 31.80 1.43 4.68
C ILE A 973 32.20 0.02 4.26
N ARG A 974 33.10 -0.10 3.28
CA ARG A 974 33.59 -1.36 2.73
C ARG A 974 35.11 -1.42 2.84
N ALA A 975 35.63 -2.55 3.29
CA ALA A 975 37.05 -2.86 3.26
C ALA A 975 37.35 -3.92 2.19
N GLU A 976 38.45 -3.77 1.46
CA GLU A 976 39.02 -4.79 0.58
C GLU A 976 40.49 -5.06 0.93
N ALA A 977 40.88 -6.32 0.92
CA ALA A 977 42.26 -6.76 0.99
C ALA A 977 42.56 -7.72 -0.18
N HIS A 978 43.66 -7.49 -0.90
CA HIS A 978 44.13 -8.37 -1.97
C HIS A 978 45.60 -8.70 -1.74
N TYR A 979 45.94 -9.97 -1.68
CA TYR A 979 47.32 -10.46 -1.59
C TYR A 979 47.66 -11.28 -2.82
N GLY A 980 48.77 -10.98 -3.49
CA GLY A 980 49.24 -11.70 -4.66
C GLY A 980 50.72 -12.03 -4.55
N ALA A 981 51.11 -13.28 -4.78
CA ALA A 981 52.49 -13.74 -4.68
C ALA A 981 52.86 -14.70 -5.82
N ALA A 982 54.00 -14.43 -6.47
CA ALA A 982 54.64 -15.38 -7.37
C ALA A 982 55.62 -16.27 -6.60
N MET A 983 55.56 -17.58 -6.83
CA MET A 983 56.27 -18.63 -6.12
C MET A 983 56.96 -19.57 -7.13
N ALA A 984 58.03 -20.25 -6.71
CA ALA A 984 58.81 -21.15 -7.56
C ALA A 984 59.21 -20.50 -8.91
N ASP A 985 59.92 -19.38 -8.83
CA ASP A 985 60.43 -18.60 -9.97
C ASP A 985 59.33 -18.21 -10.99
N GLY A 986 58.14 -17.86 -10.48
CA GLY A 986 56.99 -17.44 -11.29
C GLY A 986 56.23 -18.58 -11.97
N LYS A 987 56.64 -19.85 -11.77
CA LYS A 987 55.87 -21.03 -12.21
C LYS A 987 54.54 -21.11 -11.47
N THR A 988 54.55 -20.80 -10.17
CA THR A 988 53.36 -20.79 -9.31
C THR A 988 52.95 -19.36 -8.99
N ASN A 989 51.64 -19.11 -8.94
CA ASN A 989 51.04 -17.83 -8.61
C ASN A 989 49.88 -18.08 -7.65
N LEU A 990 49.86 -17.34 -6.54
CA LEU A 990 48.79 -17.31 -5.56
C LEU A 990 48.17 -15.92 -5.56
N ALA A 991 46.84 -15.85 -5.60
CA ALA A 991 46.07 -14.65 -5.33
C ALA A 991 45.02 -14.95 -4.27
N LEU A 992 44.88 -14.08 -3.28
CA LEU A 992 43.86 -14.12 -2.23
C LEU A 992 43.14 -12.77 -2.22
N PHE A 993 41.85 -12.78 -1.93
CA PHE A 993 41.08 -11.58 -1.66
C PHE A 993 40.18 -11.76 -0.44
N SER A 994 39.92 -10.67 0.25
CA SER A 994 38.92 -10.56 1.31
C SER A 994 38.20 -9.23 1.15
N SER A 995 36.89 -9.18 1.40
CA SER A 995 36.17 -7.93 1.54
C SER A 995 35.12 -8.00 2.64
N MET A 996 34.90 -6.89 3.33
CA MET A 996 33.97 -6.74 4.46
C MET A 996 33.13 -5.49 4.26
N GLU A 997 31.85 -5.50 4.66
CA GLU A 997 30.98 -4.32 4.56
C GLU A 997 30.19 -4.07 5.86
N THR A 998 30.14 -2.81 6.31
CA THR A 998 29.31 -2.38 7.43
C THR A 998 27.87 -2.21 6.98
N ARG A 999 26.95 -3.05 7.49
CA ARG A 999 25.51 -2.95 7.23
C ARG A 999 24.75 -2.95 8.55
N ASN A 1000 23.86 -1.96 8.73
CA ASN A 1000 23.07 -1.77 9.96
C ASN A 1000 21.81 -2.64 10.04
N VAL A 1001 21.47 -3.41 9.00
CA VAL A 1001 20.20 -4.17 8.93
C VAL A 1001 20.43 -5.61 8.44
N ARG A 1002 20.09 -6.56 9.31
CA ARG A 1002 20.17 -8.05 9.23
C ARG A 1002 21.50 -8.76 9.54
N SER A 1003 21.32 -10.05 9.77
CA SER A 1003 22.26 -11.10 10.20
C SER A 1003 22.36 -12.28 9.22
N ASP A 1004 21.52 -12.33 8.17
CA ASP A 1004 21.40 -13.45 7.22
C ASP A 1004 22.51 -13.49 6.15
N ILE A 1005 23.26 -12.41 5.98
CA ILE A 1005 24.33 -12.28 4.97
C ILE A 1005 25.69 -12.21 5.66
N ALA A 1006 26.64 -13.01 5.20
CA ALA A 1006 28.03 -12.95 5.63
C ALA A 1006 28.60 -11.53 5.41
N ARG A 1007 28.91 -10.83 6.51
CA ARG A 1007 29.51 -9.47 6.50
C ARG A 1007 30.93 -9.43 5.93
N TRP A 1008 31.51 -10.60 5.68
CA TRP A 1008 32.86 -10.84 5.17
C TRP A 1008 32.78 -11.89 4.06
N THR A 1009 33.51 -11.66 2.97
CA THR A 1009 33.70 -12.60 1.86
C THR A 1009 35.19 -12.82 1.68
N VAL A 1010 35.64 -14.08 1.64
CA VAL A 1010 37.04 -14.45 1.37
C VAL A 1010 37.08 -15.39 0.19
N GLY A 1011 38.07 -15.24 -0.69
CA GLY A 1011 38.31 -16.14 -1.79
C GLY A 1011 39.76 -16.09 -2.27
N GLY A 1012 40.09 -16.93 -3.25
CA GLY A 1012 41.43 -16.97 -3.80
C GLY A 1012 41.58 -17.94 -4.94
N GLN A 1013 42.70 -17.83 -5.64
CA GLN A 1013 43.10 -18.74 -6.68
C GLN A 1013 44.58 -19.09 -6.56
N PHE A 1014 44.85 -20.40 -6.60
CA PHE A 1014 46.17 -20.96 -6.80
C PHE A 1014 46.33 -21.39 -8.26
N ARG A 1015 47.50 -21.15 -8.85
CA ARG A 1015 47.84 -21.63 -10.19
C ARG A 1015 49.33 -21.95 -10.31
N THR A 1016 49.64 -23.22 -10.56
CA THR A 1016 50.97 -23.67 -10.98
C THR A 1016 51.06 -23.84 -12.50
N ARG A 1017 52.29 -23.78 -13.02
CA ARG A 1017 52.68 -24.23 -14.37
C ARG A 1017 53.62 -25.42 -14.17
N PHE A 1018 53.11 -26.60 -14.46
CA PHE A 1018 53.90 -27.80 -14.74
C PHE A 1018 54.50 -27.68 -16.15
#